data_AF-A0A1D6H2X0-F1
#
_entry.id   AF-A0A1D6H2X0-F1
#
_cell.length_a   1.000
_cell.length_b   1.000
_cell.length_c   1.000
_cell.angle_alpha   90.00
_cell.angle_beta   90.00
_cell.angle_gamma   90.00
#
_symmetry.space_group_name_H-M   'P 1'
#
loop_
_entity.id
_entity.type
_entity.pdbx_description
1 polymer ?
#
loop_
_entity_poly.entity_id
_entity_poly.type
_entity_poly.pdbx_seq_one_letter_code
_entity_poly.pdbx_strand_id
1 'polypeptide(L)'
;MERTYKLLGEDVHGWFSLDFTAEQLVQNITLIQNIFSRPSTFDDSLGMYTLDDVVELHPPQIWLNVQYNSFFLEHKLSSEDYILELPKDSLSYISSPEVEFLKSLAGKLKKAKTKLIFRFLNENVEEPSTKKTYGELLKDLKSIKAFAAGILVPKTYIWPLKKDQYLAPSTSLVKDAHALGLEVYASGFANDIVLSYNYSYDPSEEYLQFMDNPDFSVDGVLTDFPSTASGAVACLAHSKGNPLPPPGKDTRPLIITHNGASGVFPGSTDLAYQQAIKDAADIIDCTVQMSKDGTAFCKHSADISSSTTASVAFASKASTVHEIQNKSGIFSFDLSWSEIATLKRMLRNPAAKNAGKLMTLPEFLDLAKASNITGILIEIEHASYLAKRGIGVVEAVSSALTKAGYDKETKQQVFIQSDDSSVLAAFKKFARFRRVLNIEAKISGASKPSVDDIKKYADTVRVNRNSVAQINGYFLTHFTDTVSSLQDANITVFVGVLKNEFMNLGFDYFADPTVEIATYTLAVLADGLVTDNPATAASYFRSPCSDMKLNLSYTILPAQPGALVNLASPGALAPAGAPAPLLQPADVVDPPLPPVKAVIAADAPAPGAADNTSSAFSSSAGNGLLWAGIAALLSLTFLH
;
A
#
# COMPACT_ATOMS: atom_id res chain seq x y z
N MET A 1 19.61 22.60 -30.64
CA MET A 1 20.47 23.44 -29.79
C MET A 1 19.60 23.94 -28.65
N GLU A 2 20.15 24.09 -27.46
CA GLU A 2 19.43 24.75 -26.36
C GLU A 2 19.21 26.22 -26.68
N ARG A 3 18.04 26.72 -26.29
CA ARG A 3 17.64 28.12 -26.43
C ARG A 3 17.06 28.62 -25.12
N THR A 4 16.87 29.93 -25.04
CA THR A 4 16.14 30.55 -23.94
C THR A 4 14.92 31.25 -24.52
N TYR A 5 13.73 30.87 -24.04
CA TYR A 5 12.46 31.49 -24.38
C TYR A 5 11.79 32.02 -23.14
N LYS A 6 10.95 33.04 -23.31
CA LYS A 6 10.07 33.52 -22.25
C LYS A 6 8.77 32.73 -22.28
N LEU A 7 8.53 31.89 -21.27
CA LEU A 7 7.30 31.12 -21.12
C LEU A 7 6.57 31.57 -19.85
N LEU A 8 5.31 31.99 -19.98
CA LEU A 8 4.49 32.51 -18.86
C LEU A 8 5.20 33.63 -18.06
N GLY A 9 6.06 34.41 -18.71
CA GLY A 9 6.79 35.52 -18.09
C GLY A 9 8.20 35.17 -17.58
N GLU A 10 8.52 33.89 -17.45
CA GLU A 10 9.80 33.38 -16.95
C GLU A 10 10.74 33.00 -18.09
N ASP A 11 12.04 33.27 -17.93
CA ASP A 11 13.07 32.84 -18.88
C ASP A 11 13.38 31.35 -18.65
N VAL A 12 13.01 30.51 -19.61
CA VAL A 12 13.22 29.06 -19.58
C VAL A 12 14.33 28.71 -20.56
N HIS A 13 15.39 28.09 -20.07
CA HIS A 13 16.50 27.59 -20.88
C HIS A 13 16.37 26.08 -21.09
N GLY A 14 16.48 25.62 -22.33
CA GLY A 14 16.40 24.19 -22.65
C GLY A 14 16.15 23.90 -24.12
N TRP A 15 15.61 22.71 -24.38
CA TRP A 15 15.22 22.23 -25.70
C TRP A 15 13.71 22.39 -25.90
N PHE A 16 13.31 23.05 -26.99
CA PHE A 16 11.90 23.34 -27.26
C PHE A 16 11.47 22.67 -28.56
N SER A 17 10.28 22.08 -28.59
CA SER A 17 9.72 21.44 -29.79
C SER A 17 9.65 22.38 -30.99
N LEU A 18 9.46 23.68 -30.74
CA LEU A 18 9.46 24.76 -31.74
C LEU A 18 10.76 24.83 -32.56
N ASP A 19 11.90 24.40 -32.01
CA ASP A 19 13.20 24.48 -32.67
C ASP A 19 13.48 23.34 -33.66
N PHE A 20 12.50 22.45 -33.85
CA PHE A 20 12.62 21.24 -34.65
C PHE A 20 11.46 21.09 -35.63
N THR A 21 11.71 20.45 -36.78
CA THR A 21 10.63 20.02 -37.67
C THR A 21 9.91 18.80 -37.08
N ALA A 22 8.66 18.60 -37.46
CA ALA A 22 7.92 17.38 -37.08
C ALA A 22 8.69 16.11 -37.50
N GLU A 23 9.32 16.11 -38.68
CA GLU A 23 10.17 15.00 -39.14
C GLU A 23 11.36 14.73 -38.20
N GLN A 24 12.05 15.78 -37.74
CA GLN A 24 13.14 15.64 -36.77
C GLN A 24 12.65 15.10 -35.43
N LEU A 25 11.50 15.57 -34.95
CA LEU A 25 10.90 15.11 -33.70
C LEU A 25 10.50 13.63 -33.80
N VAL A 26 9.82 13.24 -34.88
CA VAL A 26 9.29 11.87 -35.03
C VAL A 26 10.38 10.85 -35.35
N GLN A 27 11.38 11.21 -36.16
CA GLN A 27 12.41 10.26 -36.59
C GLN A 27 13.60 10.14 -35.62
N ASN A 28 13.94 11.21 -34.88
CA ASN A 28 15.19 11.28 -34.12
C ASN A 28 15.02 11.37 -32.61
N ILE A 29 13.79 11.49 -32.09
CA ILE A 29 13.53 11.64 -30.66
C ILE A 29 12.67 10.50 -30.16
N THR A 30 13.16 9.86 -29.10
CA THR A 30 12.49 8.83 -28.34
C THR A 30 12.13 9.33 -26.95
N LEU A 31 11.13 8.69 -26.34
CA LEU A 31 10.75 8.95 -24.97
C LEU A 31 11.73 8.30 -24.00
N ILE A 32 12.05 9.02 -22.93
CA ILE A 32 12.82 8.53 -21.79
C ILE A 32 12.04 8.83 -20.51
N GLN A 33 12.36 8.13 -19.43
CA GLN A 33 11.76 8.39 -18.13
C GLN A 33 12.00 9.84 -17.67
N ASN A 34 10.92 10.51 -17.26
CA ASN A 34 10.98 11.82 -16.62
C ASN A 34 10.88 11.73 -15.08
N ILE A 35 10.62 10.54 -14.56
CA ILE A 35 10.45 10.26 -13.12
C ILE A 35 11.51 9.23 -12.74
N PHE A 36 12.56 9.67 -12.06
CA PHE A 36 13.73 8.84 -11.76
C PHE A 36 13.47 7.70 -10.74
N SER A 37 12.29 7.67 -10.11
CA SER A 37 11.86 6.50 -9.32
C SER A 37 11.30 5.37 -10.19
N ARG A 38 10.97 5.64 -11.46
CA ARG A 38 10.60 4.62 -12.46
C ARG A 38 11.89 4.04 -13.08
N PRO A 39 11.83 2.84 -13.69
CA PRO A 39 13.01 2.20 -14.28
C PRO A 39 13.24 2.72 -15.70
N SER A 40 14.51 2.87 -16.09
CA SER A 40 14.90 3.27 -17.44
C SER A 40 14.77 2.13 -18.46
N THR A 41 14.10 1.03 -18.07
CA THR A 41 13.94 -0.19 -18.86
C THR A 41 13.25 0.06 -20.21
N PHE A 42 12.43 1.11 -20.29
CA PHE A 42 11.67 1.49 -21.49
C PHE A 42 12.22 2.75 -22.17
N ASP A 43 13.35 3.28 -21.71
CA ASP A 43 13.99 4.41 -22.37
C ASP A 43 14.35 4.02 -23.82
N ASP A 44 14.17 4.97 -24.72
CA ASP A 44 14.46 4.83 -26.15
C ASP A 44 13.59 3.81 -26.92
N SER A 45 12.52 3.30 -26.29
CA SER A 45 11.64 2.28 -26.90
C SER A 45 10.40 2.82 -27.61
N LEU A 46 9.94 4.02 -27.26
CA LEU A 46 8.70 4.62 -27.76
C LEU A 46 8.95 5.97 -28.42
N GLY A 47 8.30 6.19 -29.57
CA GLY A 47 8.27 7.49 -30.26
C GLY A 47 7.11 8.37 -29.79
N MET A 48 7.08 9.60 -30.30
CA MET A 48 5.98 10.54 -30.06
C MET A 48 4.85 10.33 -31.09
N TYR A 49 3.61 10.50 -30.64
CA TYR A 49 2.43 10.56 -31.51
C TYR A 49 2.04 12.01 -31.79
N THR A 50 1.68 12.30 -33.04
CA THR A 50 1.02 13.56 -33.42
C THR A 50 -0.47 13.52 -33.06
N LEU A 51 -1.14 14.67 -33.12
CA LEU A 51 -2.59 14.70 -32.89
C LEU A 51 -3.36 13.94 -33.97
N ASP A 52 -2.90 14.00 -35.23
CA ASP A 52 -3.50 13.24 -36.33
C ASP A 52 -3.41 11.74 -36.06
N ASP A 53 -2.25 11.24 -35.61
CA ASP A 53 -2.07 9.83 -35.26
C ASP A 53 -3.04 9.41 -34.12
N VAL A 54 -3.26 10.26 -33.11
CA VAL A 54 -4.19 9.98 -32.01
C VAL A 54 -5.64 9.96 -32.49
N VAL A 55 -6.02 10.85 -33.41
CA VAL A 55 -7.36 10.86 -34.02
C VAL A 55 -7.59 9.57 -34.83
N GLU A 56 -6.57 9.09 -35.53
CA GLU A 56 -6.61 7.83 -36.29
C GLU A 56 -6.75 6.57 -35.42
N LEU A 57 -6.49 6.65 -34.11
CA LEU A 57 -6.79 5.55 -33.17
C LEU A 57 -8.30 5.37 -32.92
N HIS A 58 -9.13 6.32 -33.35
CA HIS A 58 -10.59 6.31 -33.17
C HIS A 58 -11.07 5.98 -31.73
N PRO A 59 -10.51 6.59 -30.67
CA PRO A 59 -10.99 6.35 -29.31
C PRO A 59 -12.41 6.91 -29.13
N PRO A 60 -13.18 6.42 -28.14
CA PRO A 60 -14.55 6.91 -27.90
C PRO A 60 -14.63 8.42 -27.65
N GLN A 61 -13.60 8.99 -27.01
CA GLN A 61 -13.49 10.42 -26.71
C GLN A 61 -12.01 10.83 -26.75
N ILE A 62 -11.75 12.05 -27.21
CA ILE A 62 -10.41 12.68 -27.19
C ILE A 62 -10.46 13.94 -26.33
N TRP A 63 -9.51 14.04 -25.40
CA TRP A 63 -9.25 15.24 -24.61
C TRP A 63 -7.93 15.86 -25.06
N LEU A 64 -8.00 17.02 -25.73
CA LEU A 64 -6.82 17.76 -26.16
C LEU A 64 -6.47 18.84 -25.14
N ASN A 65 -5.24 18.84 -24.64
CA ASN A 65 -4.74 19.90 -23.76
C ASN A 65 -3.73 20.81 -24.50
N VAL A 66 -4.11 22.06 -24.74
CA VAL A 66 -3.28 23.07 -25.40
C VAL A 66 -2.57 23.92 -24.36
N GLN A 67 -1.24 23.81 -24.34
CA GLN A 67 -0.36 24.60 -23.47
C GLN A 67 0.35 25.69 -24.28
N TYR A 68 0.56 26.86 -23.70
CA TYR A 68 1.41 27.92 -24.25
C TYR A 68 0.99 28.43 -25.64
N ASN A 69 -0.31 28.57 -25.90
CA ASN A 69 -0.84 29.08 -27.18
C ASN A 69 -0.30 30.49 -27.51
N SER A 70 -0.26 31.40 -26.54
CA SER A 70 0.33 32.73 -26.72
C SER A 70 1.79 32.67 -27.20
N PHE A 71 2.59 31.77 -26.62
CA PHE A 71 3.97 31.55 -27.05
C PHE A 71 4.06 31.05 -28.49
N PHE A 72 3.21 30.10 -28.90
CA PHE A 72 3.19 29.63 -30.29
C PHE A 72 2.77 30.74 -31.27
N LEU A 73 1.79 31.58 -30.89
CA LEU A 73 1.35 32.71 -31.70
C LEU A 73 2.47 33.74 -31.92
N GLU A 74 3.27 34.04 -30.89
CA GLU A 74 4.46 34.90 -31.01
C GLU A 74 5.47 34.37 -32.06
N HIS A 75 5.48 33.06 -32.25
CA HIS A 75 6.33 32.37 -33.22
C HIS A 75 5.61 32.01 -34.53
N LYS A 76 4.46 32.66 -34.79
CA LYS A 76 3.66 32.51 -36.02
C LYS A 76 3.09 31.10 -36.22
N LEU A 77 2.84 30.39 -35.13
CA LEU A 77 2.15 29.09 -35.11
C LEU A 77 0.82 29.25 -34.37
N SER A 78 -0.25 28.71 -34.95
CA SER A 78 -1.61 28.86 -34.41
C SER A 78 -2.19 27.49 -34.07
N SER A 79 -2.16 27.13 -32.78
CA SER A 79 -2.83 25.91 -32.29
C SER A 79 -4.33 25.96 -32.57
N GLU A 80 -4.90 27.16 -32.54
CA GLU A 80 -6.31 27.39 -32.85
C GLU A 80 -6.66 27.05 -34.30
N ASP A 81 -5.89 27.54 -35.28
CA ASP A 81 -6.18 27.27 -36.70
C ASP A 81 -6.00 25.78 -37.01
N TYR A 82 -4.96 25.15 -36.47
CA TYR A 82 -4.75 23.70 -36.61
C TYR A 82 -5.94 22.88 -36.07
N ILE A 83 -6.46 23.23 -34.89
CA ILE A 83 -7.65 22.57 -34.31
C ILE A 83 -8.88 22.73 -35.20
N LEU A 84 -9.06 23.89 -35.83
CA LEU A 84 -10.22 24.16 -36.69
C LEU A 84 -10.16 23.43 -38.04
N GLU A 85 -8.97 23.01 -38.47
CA GLU A 85 -8.76 22.20 -39.67
C GLU A 85 -9.02 20.71 -39.44
N LEU A 86 -9.04 20.24 -38.18
CA LEU A 86 -9.36 18.85 -37.86
C LEU A 86 -10.80 18.48 -38.27
N PRO A 87 -11.06 17.17 -38.54
CA PRO A 87 -12.41 16.69 -38.79
C PRO A 87 -13.38 17.13 -37.68
N LYS A 88 -14.59 17.57 -38.08
CA LYS A 88 -15.62 17.98 -37.12
C LYS A 88 -15.92 16.85 -36.13
N ASP A 89 -16.12 17.26 -34.88
CA ASP A 89 -16.44 16.36 -33.76
C ASP A 89 -15.34 15.31 -33.45
N SER A 90 -14.11 15.48 -33.96
CA SER A 90 -12.95 14.65 -33.61
C SER A 90 -12.54 14.79 -32.13
N LEU A 91 -12.72 15.99 -31.56
CA LEU A 91 -12.34 16.32 -30.20
C LEU A 91 -13.57 16.45 -29.30
N SER A 92 -13.58 15.70 -28.19
CA SER A 92 -14.65 15.78 -27.19
C SER A 92 -14.39 16.91 -26.19
N TYR A 93 -13.13 17.12 -25.81
CA TYR A 93 -12.72 18.15 -24.86
C TYR A 93 -11.48 18.89 -25.37
N ILE A 94 -11.44 20.21 -25.14
CA ILE A 94 -10.23 21.01 -25.31
C ILE A 94 -9.99 21.77 -24.01
N SER A 95 -8.85 21.53 -23.38
CA SER A 95 -8.42 22.27 -22.19
C SER A 95 -7.25 23.20 -22.48
N SER A 96 -7.22 24.34 -21.79
CA SER A 96 -6.06 25.23 -21.81
C SER A 96 -5.99 26.07 -20.54
N PRO A 97 -4.78 26.44 -20.08
CA PRO A 97 -4.61 27.38 -18.99
C PRO A 97 -4.77 28.86 -19.43
N GLU A 98 -4.89 29.14 -20.73
CA GLU A 98 -4.96 30.51 -21.25
C GLU A 98 -6.40 30.96 -21.56
N VAL A 99 -6.82 32.05 -20.91
CA VAL A 99 -8.20 32.55 -20.96
C VAL A 99 -8.57 33.06 -22.36
N GLU A 100 -7.69 33.86 -22.99
CA GLU A 100 -7.97 34.42 -24.31
C GLU A 100 -8.00 33.35 -25.41
N PHE A 101 -7.19 32.29 -25.30
CA PHE A 101 -7.27 31.15 -26.22
C PHE A 101 -8.65 30.49 -26.17
N LEU A 102 -9.15 30.16 -24.97
CA LEU A 102 -10.46 29.53 -24.84
C LEU A 102 -11.60 30.44 -25.29
N LYS A 103 -11.54 31.74 -25.00
CA LYS A 103 -12.55 32.71 -25.49
C LYS A 103 -12.57 32.82 -27.01
N SER A 104 -11.39 32.89 -27.65
CA SER A 104 -11.26 32.94 -29.11
C SER A 104 -11.90 31.70 -29.73
N LEU A 105 -11.51 30.52 -29.24
CA LEU A 105 -11.98 29.24 -29.75
C LEU A 105 -13.48 29.03 -29.50
N ALA A 106 -14.01 29.45 -28.35
CA ALA A 106 -15.45 29.41 -28.04
C ALA A 106 -16.29 30.16 -29.08
N GLY A 107 -15.77 31.28 -29.60
CA GLY A 107 -16.40 32.06 -30.66
C GLY A 107 -16.52 31.28 -31.98
N LYS A 108 -15.58 30.39 -32.27
CA LYS A 108 -15.46 29.66 -33.54
C LYS A 108 -16.07 28.25 -33.50
N LEU A 109 -16.10 27.60 -32.34
CA LEU A 109 -16.65 26.24 -32.15
C LEU A 109 -18.15 26.18 -31.80
N LYS A 110 -18.92 27.26 -31.96
CA LYS A 110 -20.33 27.37 -31.51
C LYS A 110 -21.30 26.24 -31.94
N LYS A 111 -20.96 25.45 -32.95
CA LYS A 111 -21.77 24.32 -33.45
C LYS A 111 -21.15 22.94 -33.20
N ALA A 112 -19.94 22.88 -32.67
CA ALA A 112 -19.25 21.62 -32.35
C ALA A 112 -19.75 21.08 -31.00
N LYS A 113 -19.68 19.76 -30.82
CA LYS A 113 -20.00 19.13 -29.52
C LYS A 113 -18.87 19.22 -28.49
N THR A 114 -17.76 19.84 -28.85
CA THR A 114 -16.55 19.96 -28.04
C THR A 114 -16.76 20.84 -26.82
N LYS A 115 -16.40 20.33 -25.64
CA LYS A 115 -16.43 21.09 -24.38
C LYS A 115 -15.09 21.79 -24.15
N LEU A 116 -15.15 23.08 -23.83
CA LEU A 116 -13.98 23.86 -23.47
C LEU A 116 -13.76 23.83 -21.96
N ILE A 117 -12.55 23.50 -21.53
CA ILE A 117 -12.21 23.29 -20.11
C ILE A 117 -11.09 24.24 -19.71
N PHE A 118 -11.33 25.09 -18.71
CA PHE A 118 -10.29 25.98 -18.20
C PHE A 118 -9.38 25.22 -17.22
N ARG A 119 -8.10 25.07 -17.57
CA ARG A 119 -7.12 24.34 -16.74
C ARG A 119 -6.45 25.30 -15.77
N PHE A 120 -6.59 25.04 -14.48
CA PHE A 120 -5.87 25.76 -13.44
C PHE A 120 -4.46 25.20 -13.29
N LEU A 121 -3.49 26.10 -13.11
CA LEU A 121 -2.13 25.76 -12.66
C LEU A 121 -2.02 25.98 -11.14
N ASN A 122 -0.80 26.13 -10.62
CA ASN A 122 -0.61 26.47 -9.21
C ASN A 122 -1.20 27.85 -8.87
N GLU A 123 -1.72 28.01 -7.65
CA GLU A 123 -2.49 29.20 -7.22
C GLU A 123 -1.74 30.53 -7.39
N ASN A 124 -0.41 30.50 -7.33
CA ASN A 124 0.46 31.68 -7.40
C ASN A 124 0.95 31.99 -8.82
N VAL A 125 0.66 31.13 -9.81
CA VAL A 125 1.06 31.37 -11.19
C VAL A 125 0.10 32.38 -11.80
N GLU A 126 0.62 33.35 -12.54
CA GLU A 126 -0.18 34.34 -13.26
C GLU A 126 -0.67 33.78 -14.59
N GLU A 127 -1.94 34.02 -14.90
CA GLU A 127 -2.47 33.73 -16.22
C GLU A 127 -2.07 34.87 -17.19
N PRO A 128 -1.50 34.55 -18.37
CA PRO A 128 -0.82 35.54 -19.21
C PRO A 128 -1.68 36.72 -19.68
N SER A 129 -2.97 36.51 -19.91
CA SER A 129 -3.84 37.50 -20.54
C SER A 129 -4.54 38.41 -19.54
N THR A 130 -4.95 37.86 -18.39
CA THR A 130 -5.65 38.58 -17.32
C THR A 130 -4.70 39.21 -16.32
N LYS A 131 -3.44 38.74 -16.24
CA LYS A 131 -2.45 39.14 -15.23
C LYS A 131 -2.92 38.92 -13.78
N LYS A 132 -3.88 38.02 -13.60
CA LYS A 132 -4.36 37.55 -12.30
C LYS A 132 -3.76 36.17 -12.03
N THR A 133 -3.59 35.83 -10.76
CA THR A 133 -3.16 34.47 -10.43
C THR A 133 -4.31 33.47 -10.60
N TYR A 134 -4.00 32.18 -10.80
CA TYR A 134 -5.03 31.15 -10.86
C TYR A 134 -5.86 31.08 -9.56
N GLY A 135 -5.26 31.37 -8.40
CA GLY A 135 -5.97 31.46 -7.13
C GLY A 135 -6.94 32.66 -7.05
N GLU A 136 -6.65 33.76 -7.75
CA GLU A 136 -7.59 34.88 -7.90
C GLU A 136 -8.71 34.58 -8.89
N LEU A 137 -8.38 33.94 -10.01
CA LEU A 137 -9.36 33.52 -11.03
C LEU A 137 -10.38 32.51 -10.48
N LEU A 138 -9.94 31.62 -9.57
CA LEU A 138 -10.81 30.64 -8.91
C LEU A 138 -11.97 31.31 -8.16
N LYS A 139 -11.80 32.53 -7.67
CA LYS A 139 -12.82 33.28 -6.93
C LYS A 139 -13.92 33.85 -7.84
N ASP A 140 -13.74 33.79 -9.16
CA ASP A 140 -14.69 34.30 -10.16
C ASP A 140 -15.08 33.21 -11.18
N LEU A 141 -15.63 32.12 -10.67
CA LEU A 141 -16.17 31.01 -11.48
C LEU A 141 -17.25 31.48 -12.47
N LYS A 142 -17.98 32.56 -12.15
CA LYS A 142 -19.02 33.11 -13.03
C LYS A 142 -18.43 33.65 -14.33
N SER A 143 -17.30 34.37 -14.26
CA SER A 143 -16.60 34.82 -15.46
C SER A 143 -16.04 33.64 -16.27
N ILE A 144 -15.57 32.59 -15.61
CA ILE A 144 -15.08 31.36 -16.27
C ILE A 144 -16.21 30.67 -17.06
N LYS A 145 -17.41 30.58 -16.47
CA LYS A 145 -18.58 29.97 -17.12
C LYS A 145 -18.98 30.65 -18.44
N ALA A 146 -18.59 31.91 -18.66
CA ALA A 146 -18.87 32.61 -19.90
C ALA A 146 -18.13 32.03 -21.12
N PHE A 147 -17.03 31.30 -20.92
CA PHE A 147 -16.21 30.76 -22.01
C PHE A 147 -15.85 29.27 -21.85
N ALA A 148 -16.06 28.66 -20.69
CA ALA A 148 -15.78 27.26 -20.43
C ALA A 148 -17.02 26.47 -19.99
N ALA A 149 -17.09 25.20 -20.39
CA ALA A 149 -18.05 24.23 -19.93
C ALA A 149 -17.67 23.65 -18.56
N GLY A 150 -16.38 23.63 -18.22
CA GLY A 150 -15.87 23.12 -16.96
C GLY A 150 -14.48 23.63 -16.63
N ILE A 151 -13.95 23.16 -15.51
CA ILE A 151 -12.61 23.48 -14.99
C ILE A 151 -11.83 22.20 -14.72
N LEU A 152 -10.53 22.21 -15.00
CA LEU A 152 -9.58 21.16 -14.62
C LEU A 152 -8.65 21.73 -13.56
N VAL A 153 -8.71 21.21 -12.34
CA VAL A 153 -7.99 21.76 -11.18
C VAL A 153 -7.05 20.73 -10.56
N PRO A 154 -5.86 21.14 -10.08
CA PRO A 154 -5.04 20.27 -9.23
C PRO A 154 -5.85 19.79 -8.02
N LYS A 155 -5.74 18.51 -7.66
CA LYS A 155 -6.52 17.89 -6.57
C LYS A 155 -6.46 18.65 -5.24
N THR A 156 -5.39 19.39 -4.99
CA THR A 156 -5.18 20.24 -3.79
C THR A 156 -6.10 21.46 -3.72
N TYR A 157 -6.69 21.91 -4.82
CA TYR A 157 -7.72 22.96 -4.82
C TYR A 157 -9.03 22.49 -4.17
N ILE A 158 -9.29 21.18 -4.21
CA ILE A 158 -10.50 20.56 -3.67
C ILE A 158 -10.22 20.05 -2.25
N TRP A 159 -9.16 19.26 -2.09
CA TRP A 159 -8.69 18.74 -0.81
C TRP A 159 -7.29 19.28 -0.50
N PRO A 160 -7.16 20.42 0.19
CA PRO A 160 -5.85 21.00 0.48
C PRO A 160 -5.01 20.06 1.34
N LEU A 161 -3.72 19.99 1.06
CA LEU A 161 -2.77 19.14 1.76
C LEU A 161 -1.94 19.97 2.74
N LYS A 162 -1.92 19.56 4.01
CA LYS A 162 -1.08 20.20 5.04
C LYS A 162 0.38 19.77 4.89
N LYS A 163 1.29 20.52 5.53
CA LYS A 163 2.73 20.23 5.54
C LYS A 163 3.10 18.86 6.14
N ASP A 164 2.22 18.31 6.98
CA ASP A 164 2.38 16.99 7.60
C ASP A 164 1.79 15.85 6.75
N GLN A 165 1.41 16.10 5.50
CA GLN A 165 0.83 15.14 4.54
C GLN A 165 -0.58 14.64 4.89
N TYR A 166 -1.31 15.33 5.76
CA TYR A 166 -2.73 15.08 6.01
C TYR A 166 -3.62 16.08 5.28
N LEU A 167 -4.83 15.64 4.94
CA LEU A 167 -5.83 16.51 4.34
C LEU A 167 -6.31 17.59 5.33
N ALA A 168 -6.51 18.79 4.82
CA ALA A 168 -7.34 19.81 5.43
C ALA A 168 -8.82 19.59 5.05
N PRO A 169 -9.77 20.31 5.67
CA PRO A 169 -11.16 20.29 5.21
C PRO A 169 -11.26 20.64 3.71
N SER A 170 -12.16 19.97 2.99
CA SER A 170 -12.41 20.26 1.58
C SER A 170 -12.90 21.69 1.39
N THR A 171 -12.60 22.26 0.23
CA THR A 171 -13.16 23.54 -0.21
C THR A 171 -14.59 23.37 -0.72
N SER A 172 -15.31 24.49 -0.91
CA SER A 172 -16.63 24.51 -1.55
C SER A 172 -16.56 24.45 -3.08
N LEU A 173 -15.36 24.40 -3.67
CA LEU A 173 -15.11 24.60 -5.09
C LEU A 173 -16.02 23.76 -5.99
N VAL A 174 -16.14 22.46 -5.72
CA VAL A 174 -16.96 21.56 -6.54
C VAL A 174 -18.43 21.97 -6.50
N LYS A 175 -18.97 22.22 -5.30
CA LYS A 175 -20.35 22.66 -5.10
C LYS A 175 -20.62 24.01 -5.78
N ASP A 176 -19.71 24.97 -5.63
CA ASP A 176 -19.84 26.31 -6.19
C ASP A 176 -19.77 26.31 -7.72
N ALA A 177 -18.88 25.50 -8.30
CA ALA A 177 -18.79 25.31 -9.75
C ALA A 177 -20.05 24.64 -10.31
N HIS A 178 -20.50 23.55 -9.68
CA HIS A 178 -21.74 22.85 -10.06
C HIS A 178 -22.97 23.74 -9.98
N ALA A 179 -23.07 24.62 -8.97
CA ALA A 179 -24.17 25.59 -8.86
C ALA A 179 -24.23 26.59 -10.03
N LEU A 180 -23.10 26.79 -10.72
CA LEU A 180 -23.00 27.60 -11.94
C LEU A 180 -23.10 26.78 -13.23
N GLY A 181 -23.28 25.45 -13.13
CA GLY A 181 -23.28 24.54 -14.26
C GLY A 181 -21.91 24.39 -14.94
N LEU A 182 -20.83 24.53 -14.17
CA LEU A 182 -19.48 24.15 -14.59
C LEU A 182 -19.21 22.70 -14.15
N GLU A 183 -18.69 21.88 -15.06
CA GLU A 183 -18.10 20.58 -14.71
C GLU A 183 -16.75 20.79 -14.00
N VAL A 184 -16.38 19.89 -13.09
CA VAL A 184 -15.12 19.92 -12.35
C VAL A 184 -14.36 18.62 -12.56
N TYR A 185 -13.16 18.75 -13.12
CA TYR A 185 -12.22 17.66 -13.31
C TYR A 185 -11.03 17.88 -12.37
N ALA A 186 -10.57 16.82 -11.69
CA ALA A 186 -9.42 16.91 -10.79
C ALA A 186 -8.18 16.27 -11.42
N SER A 187 -7.00 16.86 -11.25
CA SER A 187 -5.72 16.35 -11.78
C SER A 187 -4.68 16.08 -10.69
N GLY A 188 -3.60 15.38 -11.05
CA GLY A 188 -2.47 15.10 -10.17
C GLY A 188 -2.62 13.80 -9.38
N PHE A 189 -3.34 12.83 -9.93
CA PHE A 189 -3.45 11.49 -9.36
C PHE A 189 -2.33 10.60 -9.94
N ALA A 190 -1.60 9.95 -9.04
CA ALA A 190 -0.58 8.98 -9.35
C ALA A 190 -0.47 7.98 -8.19
N ASN A 191 -0.32 6.70 -8.50
CA ASN A 191 -0.26 5.65 -7.49
C ASN A 191 1.16 5.49 -6.91
N ASP A 192 2.18 5.87 -7.67
CA ASP A 192 3.60 5.68 -7.37
C ASP A 192 4.26 6.92 -6.74
N ILE A 193 3.47 7.72 -6.03
CA ILE A 193 3.91 8.87 -5.23
C ILE A 193 3.44 8.73 -3.79
N VAL A 194 3.99 9.56 -2.90
CA VAL A 194 3.52 9.62 -1.52
C VAL A 194 2.12 10.23 -1.50
N LEU A 195 1.12 9.38 -1.23
CA LEU A 195 -0.26 9.78 -0.99
C LEU A 195 -0.42 10.42 0.40
N SER A 196 -1.52 11.16 0.59
CA SER A 196 -1.89 11.59 1.93
C SER A 196 -2.05 10.38 2.86
N TYR A 197 -1.54 10.48 4.09
CA TYR A 197 -1.68 9.41 5.09
C TYR A 197 -3.14 9.10 5.44
N ASN A 198 -4.08 10.00 5.13
CA ASN A 198 -5.52 9.76 5.24
C ASN A 198 -5.99 8.53 4.45
N TYR A 199 -5.33 8.19 3.34
CA TYR A 199 -5.71 7.08 2.47
C TYR A 199 -4.99 5.76 2.81
N SER A 200 -4.12 5.73 3.84
CA SER A 200 -3.37 4.52 4.22
C SER A 200 -2.64 3.86 3.04
N TYR A 201 -2.07 4.69 2.15
CA TYR A 201 -1.38 4.30 0.92
C TYR A 201 -2.24 3.53 -0.10
N ASP A 202 -3.57 3.58 0.02
CA ASP A 202 -4.49 3.00 -0.95
C ASP A 202 -4.90 4.07 -1.98
N PRO A 203 -4.41 4.01 -3.24
CA PRO A 203 -4.78 4.98 -4.26
C PRO A 203 -6.27 4.92 -4.60
N SER A 204 -6.92 3.77 -4.47
CA SER A 204 -8.35 3.64 -4.76
C SER A 204 -9.19 4.48 -3.79
N GLU A 205 -8.81 4.55 -2.52
CA GLU A 205 -9.49 5.44 -1.55
C GLU A 205 -9.30 6.92 -1.89
N GLU A 206 -8.17 7.33 -2.50
CA GLU A 206 -8.00 8.69 -3.00
C GLU A 206 -8.99 8.98 -4.13
N TYR A 207 -9.13 8.11 -5.13
CA TYR A 207 -10.11 8.30 -6.20
C TYR A 207 -11.55 8.35 -5.68
N LEU A 208 -11.92 7.43 -4.79
CA LEU A 208 -13.24 7.40 -4.15
C LEU A 208 -13.51 8.68 -3.36
N GLN A 209 -12.52 9.26 -2.69
CA GLN A 209 -12.67 10.52 -1.97
C GLN A 209 -13.10 11.69 -2.87
N PHE A 210 -12.81 11.65 -4.18
CA PHE A 210 -13.20 12.69 -5.12
C PHE A 210 -14.51 12.38 -5.85
N MET A 211 -14.91 11.11 -5.96
CA MET A 211 -16.03 10.67 -6.80
C MET A 211 -17.20 10.03 -6.04
N ASP A 212 -16.95 9.39 -4.90
CA ASP A 212 -17.92 8.66 -4.09
C ASP A 212 -17.83 9.08 -2.61
N ASN A 213 -18.25 10.32 -2.33
CA ASN A 213 -18.39 10.86 -0.98
C ASN A 213 -19.74 11.60 -0.85
N PRO A 214 -20.26 11.82 0.37
CA PRO A 214 -21.59 12.39 0.57
C PRO A 214 -21.67 13.90 0.29
N ASP A 215 -20.54 14.60 0.17
CA ASP A 215 -20.49 16.05 0.03
C ASP A 215 -20.53 16.50 -1.43
N PHE A 216 -19.74 15.87 -2.30
CA PHE A 216 -19.66 16.21 -3.73
C PHE A 216 -19.11 15.04 -4.53
N SER A 217 -19.20 15.14 -5.85
CA SER A 217 -18.51 14.24 -6.78
C SER A 217 -17.91 15.10 -7.90
N VAL A 218 -16.66 14.85 -8.27
CA VAL A 218 -16.08 15.47 -9.47
C VAL A 218 -16.60 14.77 -10.73
N ASP A 219 -16.66 15.50 -11.84
CA ASP A 219 -17.14 14.99 -13.13
C ASP A 219 -16.10 14.09 -13.84
N GLY A 220 -14.84 14.14 -13.40
CA GLY A 220 -13.81 13.22 -13.84
C GLY A 220 -12.44 13.49 -13.19
N VAL A 221 -11.50 12.60 -13.47
CA VAL A 221 -10.12 12.71 -13.00
C VAL A 221 -9.14 12.58 -14.16
N LEU A 222 -8.07 13.37 -14.12
CA LEU A 222 -6.90 13.24 -14.98
C LEU A 222 -5.79 12.55 -14.18
N THR A 223 -5.39 11.36 -14.62
CA THR A 223 -4.50 10.46 -13.88
C THR A 223 -3.50 9.77 -14.80
N ASP A 224 -2.33 9.47 -14.26
CA ASP A 224 -1.33 8.59 -14.88
C ASP A 224 -1.70 7.09 -14.76
N PHE A 225 -2.68 6.76 -13.91
CA PHE A 225 -3.11 5.38 -13.58
C PHE A 225 -4.61 5.17 -13.88
N PRO A 226 -5.01 5.19 -15.16
CA PRO A 226 -6.42 5.11 -15.55
C PRO A 226 -7.08 3.78 -15.15
N SER A 227 -6.31 2.69 -15.01
CA SER A 227 -6.82 1.41 -14.52
C SER A 227 -7.32 1.51 -13.08
N THR A 228 -6.56 2.12 -12.17
CA THR A 228 -6.99 2.32 -10.77
C THR A 228 -8.18 3.26 -10.67
N ALA A 229 -8.20 4.36 -11.43
CA ALA A 229 -9.38 5.23 -11.48
C ALA A 229 -10.63 4.49 -11.98
N SER A 230 -10.49 3.67 -13.03
CA SER A 230 -11.59 2.85 -13.56
C SER A 230 -12.05 1.80 -12.56
N GLY A 231 -11.12 1.14 -11.86
CA GLY A 231 -11.43 0.19 -10.78
C GLY A 231 -12.15 0.86 -9.61
N ALA A 232 -11.70 2.03 -9.17
CA ALA A 232 -12.37 2.79 -8.12
C ALA A 232 -13.83 3.11 -8.50
N VAL A 233 -14.07 3.62 -9.72
CA VAL A 233 -15.41 3.97 -10.19
C VAL A 233 -16.30 2.75 -10.44
N ALA A 234 -15.82 1.78 -11.21
CA ALA A 234 -16.66 0.69 -11.69
C ALA A 234 -16.83 -0.43 -10.66
N CYS A 235 -15.86 -0.63 -9.77
CA CYS A 235 -15.85 -1.71 -8.80
C CYS A 235 -16.14 -1.24 -7.39
N LEU A 236 -15.39 -0.23 -6.91
CA LEU A 236 -15.34 0.07 -5.48
C LEU A 236 -16.38 1.11 -5.05
N ALA A 237 -16.79 2.01 -5.94
CA ALA A 237 -17.80 3.02 -5.65
C ALA A 237 -19.11 2.36 -5.18
N HIS A 238 -19.72 2.94 -4.15
CA HIS A 238 -20.96 2.49 -3.51
C HIS A 238 -20.92 1.07 -2.92
N SER A 239 -19.73 0.47 -2.75
CA SER A 239 -19.58 -0.90 -2.23
C SER A 239 -19.35 -0.98 -0.71
N LYS A 240 -19.06 0.14 -0.03
CA LYS A 240 -18.68 0.15 1.41
C LYS A 240 -19.71 -0.52 2.33
N GLY A 241 -21.00 -0.50 1.95
CA GLY A 241 -22.10 -1.12 2.70
C GLY A 241 -22.42 -2.57 2.32
N ASN A 242 -21.79 -3.13 1.27
CA ASN A 242 -22.08 -4.48 0.81
C ASN A 242 -21.64 -5.51 1.86
N PRO A 243 -22.38 -6.64 1.99
CA PRO A 243 -21.93 -7.73 2.83
C PRO A 243 -20.64 -8.32 2.28
N LEU A 244 -19.70 -8.63 3.16
CA LEU A 244 -18.50 -9.37 2.79
C LEU A 244 -18.91 -10.84 2.54
N PRO A 245 -18.63 -11.43 1.36
CA PRO A 245 -18.91 -12.84 1.10
C PRO A 245 -18.22 -13.73 2.13
N PRO A 246 -18.75 -14.91 2.49
CA PRO A 246 -18.03 -15.85 3.34
C PRO A 246 -16.76 -16.35 2.63
N PRO A 247 -15.65 -16.60 3.35
CA PRO A 247 -14.44 -17.17 2.76
C PRO A 247 -14.69 -18.62 2.30
N GLY A 248 -14.05 -19.02 1.20
CA GLY A 248 -14.23 -20.32 0.57
C GLY A 248 -13.61 -20.40 -0.83
N LYS A 249 -13.42 -21.64 -1.31
CA LYS A 249 -12.73 -21.94 -2.57
C LYS A 249 -13.34 -21.24 -3.80
N ASP A 250 -14.66 -21.08 -3.82
CA ASP A 250 -15.41 -20.48 -4.94
C ASP A 250 -15.84 -19.03 -4.69
N THR A 251 -15.37 -18.42 -3.59
CA THR A 251 -15.74 -17.06 -3.18
C THR A 251 -14.51 -16.18 -2.99
N ARG A 252 -13.83 -16.28 -1.84
CA ARG A 252 -12.66 -15.48 -1.51
C ARG A 252 -11.76 -16.18 -0.47
N PRO A 253 -10.47 -15.85 -0.42
CA PRO A 253 -9.59 -16.24 0.69
C PRO A 253 -10.02 -15.60 2.01
N LEU A 254 -9.50 -16.16 3.11
CA LEU A 254 -9.51 -15.52 4.43
C LEU A 254 -8.71 -14.21 4.42
N ILE A 255 -9.21 -13.17 5.07
CA ILE A 255 -8.46 -11.95 5.39
C ILE A 255 -7.84 -12.14 6.77
N ILE A 256 -6.52 -12.29 6.81
CA ILE A 256 -5.73 -12.56 8.01
C ILE A 256 -4.86 -11.33 8.28
N THR A 257 -4.88 -10.82 9.50
CA THR A 257 -4.03 -9.67 9.83
C THR A 257 -2.56 -10.06 9.96
N HIS A 258 -1.69 -9.08 9.78
CA HIS A 258 -0.31 -9.12 10.22
C HIS A 258 -0.09 -8.04 11.28
N ASN A 259 -0.13 -8.47 12.54
CA ASN A 259 -0.13 -7.67 13.75
C ASN A 259 -1.33 -6.70 13.85
N GLY A 260 -2.53 -7.15 13.51
CA GLY A 260 -3.72 -6.30 13.40
C GLY A 260 -3.68 -5.40 12.16
N ALA A 261 -4.38 -4.25 12.16
CA ALA A 261 -4.33 -3.25 11.09
C ALA A 261 -3.05 -2.40 11.21
N SER A 262 -1.89 -3.07 11.09
CA SER A 262 -0.57 -2.52 11.37
C SER A 262 -0.08 -1.50 10.32
N GLY A 263 -0.79 -1.39 9.18
CA GLY A 263 -0.63 -0.31 8.21
C GLY A 263 -1.23 1.02 8.69
N VAL A 264 -2.16 0.99 9.65
CA VAL A 264 -2.91 2.16 10.15
C VAL A 264 -2.44 2.58 11.56
N PHE A 265 -2.43 1.62 12.49
CA PHE A 265 -1.99 1.81 13.87
C PHE A 265 -0.71 1.01 14.12
N PRO A 266 0.08 1.33 15.15
CA PRO A 266 1.28 0.53 15.38
C PRO A 266 0.84 -0.87 15.84
N GLY A 267 1.35 -1.92 15.20
CA GLY A 267 0.76 -3.28 15.24
C GLY A 267 0.75 -3.98 16.62
N SER A 268 -0.02 -5.04 16.80
CA SER A 268 -0.09 -5.76 18.09
C SER A 268 -0.60 -4.93 19.27
N THR A 269 -1.43 -3.92 19.02
CA THR A 269 -2.14 -3.14 20.05
C THR A 269 -3.62 -3.26 19.98
N ASP A 270 -4.26 -2.91 21.10
CA ASP A 270 -5.70 -2.75 21.20
C ASP A 270 -6.31 -1.98 20.01
N LEU A 271 -5.77 -0.82 19.64
CA LEU A 271 -6.26 -0.04 18.50
C LEU A 271 -6.04 -0.73 17.16
N ALA A 272 -4.88 -1.37 16.95
CA ALA A 272 -4.60 -2.08 15.70
C ALA A 272 -5.56 -3.27 15.52
N TYR A 273 -5.85 -4.02 16.59
CA TYR A 273 -6.79 -5.14 16.55
C TYR A 273 -8.24 -4.67 16.44
N GLN A 274 -8.65 -3.64 17.17
CA GLN A 274 -9.98 -3.05 17.05
C GLN A 274 -10.23 -2.54 15.62
N GLN A 275 -9.24 -1.88 15.03
CA GLN A 275 -9.33 -1.41 13.65
C GLN A 275 -9.42 -2.60 12.67
N ALA A 276 -8.62 -3.66 12.85
CA ALA A 276 -8.74 -4.86 12.01
C ALA A 276 -10.11 -5.54 12.08
N ILE A 277 -10.70 -5.62 13.28
CA ILE A 277 -12.06 -6.14 13.47
C ILE A 277 -13.07 -5.26 12.71
N LYS A 278 -12.94 -3.93 12.83
CA LYS A 278 -13.78 -2.97 12.09
C LYS A 278 -13.61 -3.10 10.58
N ASP A 279 -12.39 -3.38 10.13
CA ASP A 279 -12.03 -3.58 8.74
C ASP A 279 -12.45 -4.96 8.20
N ALA A 280 -13.17 -5.75 9.01
CA ALA A 280 -13.71 -7.06 8.67
C ALA A 280 -12.65 -8.12 8.35
N ALA A 281 -11.53 -8.12 9.08
CA ALA A 281 -10.63 -9.26 9.10
C ALA A 281 -11.36 -10.53 9.59
N ASP A 282 -11.15 -11.66 8.92
CA ASP A 282 -11.72 -12.94 9.35
C ASP A 282 -10.95 -13.50 10.55
N ILE A 283 -9.64 -13.28 10.56
CA ILE A 283 -8.69 -13.76 11.57
C ILE A 283 -7.79 -12.61 12.00
N ILE A 284 -7.67 -12.42 13.32
CA ILE A 284 -6.61 -11.57 13.89
C ILE A 284 -5.47 -12.43 14.44
N ASP A 285 -4.24 -11.97 14.27
CA ASP A 285 -3.02 -12.68 14.64
C ASP A 285 -2.40 -12.16 15.94
N CYS A 286 -1.59 -12.99 16.60
CA CYS A 286 -0.74 -12.60 17.71
C CYS A 286 0.54 -13.46 17.68
N THR A 287 1.64 -12.88 17.23
CA THR A 287 2.98 -13.44 17.44
C THR A 287 3.35 -13.27 18.91
N VAL A 288 3.48 -14.37 19.63
CA VAL A 288 3.66 -14.38 21.09
C VAL A 288 5.13 -14.21 21.44
N GLN A 289 5.41 -13.15 22.19
CA GLN A 289 6.71 -12.90 22.80
C GLN A 289 6.62 -13.04 24.31
N MET A 290 7.76 -13.36 24.92
CA MET A 290 7.88 -13.53 26.37
C MET A 290 8.75 -12.42 26.96
N SER A 291 8.31 -11.84 28.08
CA SER A 291 9.13 -10.99 28.93
C SER A 291 10.00 -11.84 29.88
N LYS A 292 11.00 -11.21 30.49
CA LYS A 292 11.89 -11.83 31.49
C LYS A 292 11.14 -12.37 32.71
N ASP A 293 10.06 -11.71 33.10
CA ASP A 293 9.19 -12.10 34.22
C ASP A 293 8.07 -13.07 33.82
N GLY A 294 8.09 -13.59 32.60
CA GLY A 294 7.20 -14.67 32.15
C GLY A 294 5.83 -14.21 31.63
N THR A 295 5.64 -12.91 31.38
CA THR A 295 4.42 -12.40 30.75
C THR A 295 4.44 -12.66 29.25
N ALA A 296 3.42 -13.34 28.74
CA ALA A 296 3.19 -13.54 27.32
C ALA A 296 2.42 -12.36 26.72
N PHE A 297 2.88 -11.81 25.60
CA PHE A 297 2.27 -10.65 24.94
C PHE A 297 2.42 -10.71 23.42
N CYS A 298 1.57 -9.97 22.71
CA CYS A 298 1.61 -9.92 21.25
C CYS A 298 2.65 -8.91 20.75
N LYS A 299 3.58 -9.37 19.92
CA LYS A 299 4.48 -8.52 19.14
C LYS A 299 5.17 -9.34 18.03
N HIS A 300 5.26 -8.75 16.84
CA HIS A 300 5.90 -9.36 15.66
C HIS A 300 7.31 -9.94 15.85
N SER A 301 8.10 -9.48 16.82
CA SER A 301 9.49 -9.93 16.95
C SER A 301 9.99 -9.82 18.38
N ALA A 302 10.79 -10.80 18.78
CA ALA A 302 11.54 -10.83 20.03
C ALA A 302 12.52 -9.66 20.16
N ASP A 303 13.12 -9.21 19.05
CA ASP A 303 13.89 -7.96 19.01
C ASP A 303 12.92 -6.77 18.97
N ILE A 304 12.92 -6.01 20.05
CA ILE A 304 12.01 -4.87 20.23
C ILE A 304 12.67 -3.54 19.86
N SER A 305 13.92 -3.53 19.40
CA SER A 305 14.68 -2.32 19.11
C SER A 305 14.21 -1.53 17.88
N SER A 306 13.66 -2.19 16.86
CA SER A 306 13.37 -1.59 15.54
C SER A 306 12.03 -0.83 15.46
N SER A 307 11.08 -1.18 16.31
CA SER A 307 9.69 -0.69 16.27
C SER A 307 9.28 0.03 17.56
N THR A 308 10.21 0.20 18.50
CA THR A 308 9.98 0.85 19.79
C THR A 308 11.13 1.77 20.18
N THR A 309 10.98 2.51 21.28
CA THR A 309 12.05 3.32 21.89
C THR A 309 13.06 2.51 22.71
N ALA A 310 13.05 1.17 22.64
CA ALA A 310 13.93 0.32 23.43
C ALA A 310 15.41 0.58 23.14
N SER A 311 15.77 0.84 21.87
CA SER A 311 17.15 1.16 21.46
C SER A 311 17.74 2.35 22.23
N VAL A 312 16.90 3.30 22.62
CA VAL A 312 17.30 4.47 23.43
C VAL A 312 17.21 4.16 24.93
N ALA A 313 16.10 3.57 25.38
CA ALA A 313 15.83 3.35 26.80
C ALA A 313 16.69 2.24 27.44
N PHE A 314 17.08 1.24 26.65
CA PHE A 314 17.71 0.00 27.12
C PHE A 314 18.95 -0.36 26.30
N ALA A 315 19.69 0.62 25.78
CA ALA A 315 20.90 0.40 24.99
C ALA A 315 21.92 -0.52 25.69
N SER A 316 22.03 -0.44 27.03
CA SER A 316 22.90 -1.30 27.84
C SER A 316 22.49 -2.77 27.89
N LYS A 317 21.29 -3.11 27.42
CA LYS A 317 20.74 -4.46 27.30
C LYS A 317 20.91 -5.04 25.89
N ALA A 318 21.54 -4.30 24.97
CA ALA A 318 21.77 -4.78 23.63
C ALA A 318 22.70 -6.00 23.65
N SER A 319 22.31 -7.06 22.94
CA SER A 319 23.08 -8.31 22.84
C SER A 319 22.88 -8.94 21.47
N THR A 320 23.71 -9.94 21.14
CA THR A 320 23.53 -10.75 19.93
C THR A 320 23.15 -12.17 20.34
N VAL A 321 22.04 -12.67 19.82
CA VAL A 321 21.54 -14.03 20.04
C VAL A 321 21.54 -14.72 18.69
N HIS A 322 22.59 -15.48 18.39
CA HIS A 322 22.83 -16.05 17.06
C HIS A 322 21.75 -17.04 16.61
N GLU A 323 21.06 -17.70 17.54
CA GLU A 323 19.91 -18.56 17.25
C GLU A 323 18.67 -17.79 16.78
N ILE A 324 18.61 -16.47 16.98
CA ILE A 324 17.50 -15.60 16.55
C ILE A 324 17.94 -14.70 15.39
N GLN A 325 19.05 -13.99 15.57
CA GLN A 325 19.58 -13.06 14.56
C GLN A 325 21.08 -12.79 14.75
N ASN A 326 21.76 -12.46 13.65
CA ASN A 326 23.20 -12.15 13.65
C ASN A 326 23.55 -10.68 13.95
N LYS A 327 22.54 -9.83 14.17
CA LYS A 327 22.72 -8.41 14.51
C LYS A 327 22.43 -8.19 15.99
N SER A 328 23.13 -7.22 16.58
CA SER A 328 22.82 -6.77 17.95
C SER A 328 21.40 -6.23 18.02
N GLY A 329 20.67 -6.58 19.07
CA GLY A 329 19.27 -6.21 19.29
C GLY A 329 18.95 -6.12 20.78
N ILE A 330 17.73 -5.69 21.11
CA ILE A 330 17.22 -5.66 22.48
C ILE A 330 16.06 -6.63 22.54
N PHE A 331 16.23 -7.72 23.29
CA PHE A 331 15.28 -8.82 23.27
C PHE A 331 14.25 -8.72 24.40
N SER A 332 13.00 -9.05 24.10
CA SER A 332 11.89 -9.00 25.07
C SER A 332 12.15 -9.85 26.31
N PHE A 333 12.77 -11.01 26.15
CA PHE A 333 13.06 -11.94 27.25
C PHE A 333 14.19 -11.48 28.19
N ASP A 334 14.81 -10.33 27.92
CA ASP A 334 15.80 -9.69 28.79
C ASP A 334 15.22 -8.50 29.61
N LEU A 335 13.96 -8.14 29.38
CA LEU A 335 13.24 -7.04 30.03
C LEU A 335 11.98 -7.53 30.76
N SER A 336 11.62 -6.91 31.88
CA SER A 336 10.33 -7.18 32.56
C SER A 336 9.16 -6.67 31.74
N TRP A 337 7.95 -7.17 32.01
CA TRP A 337 6.75 -6.62 31.39
C TRP A 337 6.53 -5.15 31.76
N SER A 338 6.84 -4.76 32.99
CA SER A 338 6.76 -3.37 33.43
C SER A 338 7.70 -2.44 32.67
N GLU A 339 8.87 -2.92 32.25
CA GLU A 339 9.78 -2.18 31.35
C GLU A 339 9.19 -2.10 29.93
N ILE A 340 8.75 -3.22 29.37
CA ILE A 340 8.22 -3.32 27.99
C ILE A 340 6.96 -2.47 27.81
N ALA A 341 6.04 -2.50 28.77
CA ALA A 341 4.76 -1.80 28.69
C ALA A 341 4.91 -0.27 28.64
N THR A 342 6.07 0.29 29.02
CA THR A 342 6.34 1.73 28.98
C THR A 342 6.89 2.20 27.62
N LEU A 343 7.25 1.27 26.74
CA LEU A 343 7.91 1.60 25.48
C LEU A 343 6.98 2.34 24.52
N LYS A 344 7.51 3.44 23.98
CA LYS A 344 6.89 4.20 22.90
C LYS A 344 7.15 3.50 21.57
N ARG A 345 6.27 3.73 20.60
CA ARG A 345 6.12 2.89 19.41
C ARG A 345 6.31 3.73 18.15
N MET A 346 7.13 3.24 17.24
CA MET A 346 7.40 3.89 15.95
C MET A 346 6.40 3.40 14.90
N LEU A 347 6.02 4.26 13.94
CA LEU A 347 4.97 3.93 12.98
C LEU A 347 5.15 4.60 11.60
N ARG A 348 4.53 3.96 10.60
CA ARG A 348 4.31 4.39 9.22
C ARG A 348 3.39 5.61 9.08
N ASN A 349 2.23 5.62 9.76
CA ASN A 349 1.32 6.76 9.87
C ASN A 349 1.76 7.69 11.04
N PRO A 350 2.30 8.89 10.78
CA PRO A 350 2.86 9.74 11.83
C PRO A 350 1.87 10.18 12.93
N ALA A 351 0.59 10.38 12.59
CA ALA A 351 -0.44 10.83 13.53
C ALA A 351 -0.82 9.74 14.55
N ALA A 352 -0.70 8.47 14.18
CA ALA A 352 -0.93 7.33 15.07
C ALA A 352 0.34 6.89 15.83
N LYS A 353 1.42 7.68 15.79
CA LYS A 353 2.64 7.40 16.54
C LYS A 353 2.35 7.26 18.04
N ASN A 354 2.83 6.18 18.64
CA ASN A 354 2.56 5.81 20.05
C ASN A 354 1.08 5.55 20.39
N ALA A 355 0.17 5.46 19.42
CA ALA A 355 -1.23 5.16 19.70
C ALA A 355 -1.41 3.69 20.11
N GLY A 356 -2.35 3.47 21.04
CA GLY A 356 -2.72 2.15 21.55
C GLY A 356 -1.71 1.56 22.54
N LYS A 357 -2.14 0.48 23.20
CA LYS A 357 -1.39 -0.27 24.22
C LYS A 357 -1.07 -1.67 23.71
N LEU A 358 0.18 -2.12 23.91
CA LEU A 358 0.55 -3.53 23.66
C LEU A 358 -0.34 -4.46 24.47
N MET A 359 -0.81 -5.52 23.83
CA MET A 359 -1.71 -6.48 24.47
C MET A 359 -0.92 -7.64 25.04
N THR A 360 -1.17 -7.96 26.30
CA THR A 360 -0.84 -9.29 26.83
C THR A 360 -1.68 -10.33 26.11
N LEU A 361 -1.21 -11.59 26.08
CA LEU A 361 -1.94 -12.67 25.43
C LEU A 361 -3.37 -12.84 25.99
N PRO A 362 -3.62 -12.79 27.32
CA PRO A 362 -4.98 -12.83 27.86
C PRO A 362 -5.88 -11.68 27.37
N GLU A 363 -5.37 -10.44 27.36
CA GLU A 363 -6.15 -9.29 26.86
C GLU A 363 -6.52 -9.47 25.39
N PHE A 364 -5.60 -9.98 24.55
CA PHE A 364 -5.86 -10.27 23.15
C PHE A 364 -6.95 -11.35 22.99
N LEU A 365 -6.85 -12.43 23.77
CA LEU A 365 -7.83 -13.52 23.74
C LEU A 365 -9.23 -13.08 24.16
N ASP A 366 -9.32 -12.19 25.17
CA ASP A 366 -10.58 -11.61 25.62
C ASP A 366 -11.21 -10.69 24.54
N LEU A 367 -10.39 -9.83 23.92
CA LEU A 367 -10.83 -8.97 22.80
C LEU A 367 -11.34 -9.81 21.63
N ALA A 368 -10.57 -10.81 21.21
CA ALA A 368 -10.93 -11.72 20.13
C ALA A 368 -12.28 -12.39 20.41
N LYS A 369 -12.45 -12.94 21.62
CA LYS A 369 -13.66 -13.67 22.01
C LYS A 369 -14.92 -12.81 22.02
N ALA A 370 -14.78 -11.55 22.42
CA ALA A 370 -15.87 -10.57 22.42
C ALA A 370 -16.26 -10.08 21.01
N SER A 371 -15.45 -10.34 19.99
CA SER A 371 -15.66 -9.83 18.63
C SER A 371 -16.45 -10.80 17.72
N ASN A 372 -16.67 -10.37 16.47
CA ASN A 372 -17.36 -11.12 15.43
C ASN A 372 -16.43 -11.83 14.44
N ILE A 373 -15.10 -11.81 14.68
CA ILE A 373 -14.14 -12.54 13.84
C ILE A 373 -14.39 -14.05 13.89
N THR A 374 -13.95 -14.74 12.85
CA THR A 374 -14.14 -16.19 12.67
C THR A 374 -12.98 -17.02 13.23
N GLY A 375 -11.84 -16.42 13.52
CA GLY A 375 -10.71 -17.12 14.10
C GLY A 375 -9.61 -16.23 14.68
N ILE A 376 -8.64 -16.89 15.32
CA ILE A 376 -7.40 -16.28 15.80
C ILE A 376 -6.21 -17.09 15.29
N LEU A 377 -5.10 -16.42 15.02
CA LEU A 377 -3.83 -17.06 14.66
C LEU A 377 -2.78 -16.72 15.72
N ILE A 378 -2.37 -17.72 16.48
CA ILE A 378 -1.34 -17.58 17.52
C ILE A 378 -0.04 -18.11 16.96
N GLU A 379 0.94 -17.23 16.81
CA GLU A 379 2.26 -17.59 16.32
C GLU A 379 3.26 -17.75 17.48
N ILE A 380 4.04 -18.83 17.45
CA ILE A 380 5.07 -19.15 18.43
C ILE A 380 6.39 -19.32 17.68
N GLU A 381 7.38 -18.53 18.07
CA GLU A 381 8.73 -18.56 17.51
C GLU A 381 9.76 -18.83 18.62
N HIS A 382 10.93 -19.29 18.21
CA HIS A 382 12.11 -19.41 19.09
C HIS A 382 11.89 -20.27 20.35
N ALA A 383 10.92 -21.19 20.33
CA ALA A 383 10.54 -21.98 21.50
C ALA A 383 11.70 -22.79 22.08
N SER A 384 12.53 -23.41 21.22
CA SER A 384 13.73 -24.14 21.65
C SER A 384 14.74 -23.26 22.39
N TYR A 385 14.96 -22.03 21.93
CA TYR A 385 15.84 -21.07 22.60
C TYR A 385 15.27 -20.62 23.95
N LEU A 386 13.99 -20.25 23.99
CA LEU A 386 13.31 -19.83 25.22
C LEU A 386 13.30 -20.94 26.28
N ALA A 387 13.07 -22.20 25.87
CA ALA A 387 13.09 -23.34 26.77
C ALA A 387 14.47 -23.57 27.43
N LYS A 388 15.57 -23.37 26.68
CA LYS A 388 16.94 -23.40 27.24
C LYS A 388 17.19 -22.30 28.28
N ARG A 389 16.46 -21.19 28.19
CA ARG A 389 16.46 -20.08 29.16
C ARG A 389 15.47 -20.26 30.30
N GLY A 390 14.76 -21.39 30.37
CA GLY A 390 13.77 -21.66 31.41
C GLY A 390 12.42 -20.97 31.18
N ILE A 391 12.15 -20.48 29.97
CA ILE A 391 10.89 -19.82 29.58
C ILE A 391 10.08 -20.77 28.68
N GLY A 392 8.98 -21.30 29.21
CA GLY A 392 8.08 -22.21 28.49
C GLY A 392 6.98 -21.49 27.72
N VAL A 393 7.27 -21.04 26.48
CA VAL A 393 6.29 -20.33 25.65
C VAL A 393 5.13 -21.24 25.21
N VAL A 394 5.40 -22.52 24.93
CA VAL A 394 4.37 -23.50 24.54
C VAL A 394 3.38 -23.75 25.69
N GLU A 395 3.88 -23.90 26.91
CA GLU A 395 3.07 -24.04 28.12
C GLU A 395 2.28 -22.76 28.41
N ALA A 396 2.90 -21.59 28.28
CA ALA A 396 2.25 -20.30 28.49
C ALA A 396 1.07 -20.11 27.53
N VAL A 397 1.26 -20.37 26.22
CA VAL A 397 0.23 -20.23 25.20
C VAL A 397 -0.88 -21.26 25.39
N SER A 398 -0.55 -22.54 25.55
CA SER A 398 -1.55 -23.59 25.71
C SER A 398 -2.39 -23.41 26.98
N SER A 399 -1.78 -22.94 28.08
CA SER A 399 -2.49 -22.60 29.31
C SER A 399 -3.40 -21.39 29.13
N ALA A 400 -2.94 -20.34 28.45
CA ALA A 400 -3.74 -19.15 28.18
C ALA A 400 -4.97 -19.47 27.33
N LEU A 401 -4.81 -20.25 26.24
CA LEU A 401 -5.91 -20.68 25.37
C LEU A 401 -6.94 -21.53 26.12
N THR A 402 -6.47 -22.49 26.93
CA THR A 402 -7.35 -23.35 27.74
C THR A 402 -8.10 -22.55 28.81
N LYS A 403 -7.41 -21.62 29.49
CA LYS A 403 -8.02 -20.74 30.50
C LYS A 403 -9.08 -19.81 29.87
N ALA A 404 -8.82 -19.31 28.67
CA ALA A 404 -9.78 -18.53 27.89
C ALA A 404 -10.89 -19.41 27.26
N GLY A 405 -10.82 -20.74 27.39
CA GLY A 405 -11.87 -21.68 26.94
C GLY A 405 -11.89 -21.98 25.44
N TYR A 406 -10.82 -21.64 24.71
CA TYR A 406 -10.72 -21.91 23.27
C TYR A 406 -10.63 -23.41 22.94
N ASP A 407 -10.23 -24.25 23.89
CA ASP A 407 -10.24 -25.71 23.77
C ASP A 407 -11.66 -26.30 23.67
N LYS A 408 -12.68 -25.55 24.10
CA LYS A 408 -14.09 -25.99 24.19
C LYS A 408 -15.03 -25.25 23.26
N GLU A 409 -14.76 -23.98 22.97
CA GLU A 409 -15.62 -23.16 22.12
C GLU A 409 -15.57 -23.58 20.64
N THR A 410 -16.65 -23.30 19.92
CA THR A 410 -16.81 -23.68 18.51
C THR A 410 -17.02 -22.51 17.55
N LYS A 411 -17.15 -21.29 18.07
CA LYS A 411 -17.43 -20.09 17.26
C LYS A 411 -16.20 -19.63 16.47
N GLN A 412 -15.02 -19.69 17.09
CA GLN A 412 -13.77 -19.18 16.54
C GLN A 412 -12.78 -20.31 16.31
N GLN A 413 -12.23 -20.39 15.11
CA GLN A 413 -11.17 -21.33 14.77
C GLN A 413 -9.82 -20.83 15.29
N VAL A 414 -9.13 -21.66 16.05
CA VAL A 414 -7.75 -21.36 16.50
C VAL A 414 -6.77 -21.97 15.51
N PHE A 415 -5.85 -21.14 15.04
CA PHE A 415 -4.68 -21.53 14.27
C PHE A 415 -3.43 -21.36 15.15
N ILE A 416 -2.62 -22.40 15.26
CA ILE A 416 -1.30 -22.36 15.89
C ILE A 416 -0.27 -22.33 14.78
N GLN A 417 0.44 -21.22 14.64
CA GLN A 417 1.49 -21.02 13.66
C GLN A 417 2.87 -21.16 14.31
N SER A 418 3.80 -21.85 13.65
CA SER A 418 5.20 -21.90 14.04
C SER A 418 6.05 -22.34 12.85
N ASP A 419 7.29 -21.90 12.81
CA ASP A 419 8.33 -22.47 11.95
C ASP A 419 8.92 -23.78 12.53
N ASP A 420 8.68 -24.06 13.81
CA ASP A 420 9.19 -25.23 14.54
C ASP A 420 8.13 -26.35 14.60
N SER A 421 8.39 -27.46 13.91
CA SER A 421 7.52 -28.64 13.87
C SER A 421 7.30 -29.30 15.23
N SER A 422 8.25 -29.19 16.17
CA SER A 422 8.10 -29.71 17.53
C SER A 422 7.12 -28.86 18.35
N VAL A 423 7.03 -27.55 18.09
CA VAL A 423 5.97 -26.70 18.62
C VAL A 423 4.61 -27.17 18.10
N LEU A 424 4.48 -27.36 16.78
CA LEU A 424 3.22 -27.82 16.18
C LEU A 424 2.79 -29.20 16.69
N ALA A 425 3.76 -30.10 16.92
CA ALA A 425 3.51 -31.41 17.53
C ALA A 425 2.91 -31.29 18.94
N ALA A 426 3.37 -30.33 19.76
CA ALA A 426 2.88 -30.12 21.12
C ALA A 426 1.39 -29.70 21.16
N PHE A 427 0.90 -29.08 20.10
CA PHE A 427 -0.51 -28.67 19.98
C PHE A 427 -1.42 -29.74 19.34
N LYS A 428 -0.88 -30.87 18.87
CA LYS A 428 -1.66 -31.99 18.31
C LYS A 428 -2.70 -32.55 19.29
N LYS A 429 -2.49 -32.40 20.60
CA LYS A 429 -3.43 -32.80 21.65
C LYS A 429 -4.75 -32.02 21.63
N PHE A 430 -4.78 -30.84 21.00
CA PHE A 430 -5.98 -30.03 20.84
C PHE A 430 -6.64 -30.31 19.49
N ALA A 431 -7.58 -31.27 19.46
CA ALA A 431 -8.20 -31.75 18.22
C ALA A 431 -8.88 -30.65 17.37
N ARG A 432 -9.26 -29.52 18.01
CA ARG A 432 -9.91 -28.39 17.34
C ARG A 432 -8.94 -27.35 16.80
N PHE A 433 -7.66 -27.39 17.19
CA PHE A 433 -6.68 -26.38 16.75
C PHE A 433 -6.07 -26.80 15.42
N ARG A 434 -6.08 -25.87 14.46
CA ARG A 434 -5.42 -26.02 13.17
C ARG A 434 -3.95 -25.66 13.33
N ARG A 435 -3.07 -26.35 12.60
CA ARG A 435 -1.62 -26.20 12.76
C ARG A 435 -1.06 -25.64 11.46
N VAL A 436 -0.38 -24.51 11.55
CA VAL A 436 0.14 -23.74 10.42
C VAL A 436 1.67 -23.79 10.47
N LEU A 437 2.30 -24.38 9.46
CA LEU A 437 3.75 -24.27 9.30
C LEU A 437 4.08 -22.92 8.65
N ASN A 438 4.86 -22.08 9.32
CA ASN A 438 5.34 -20.81 8.75
C ASN A 438 6.62 -21.07 7.93
N ILE A 439 6.66 -20.57 6.70
CA ILE A 439 7.83 -20.62 5.82
C ILE A 439 8.16 -19.20 5.39
N GLU A 440 9.08 -18.57 6.12
CA GLU A 440 9.58 -17.22 5.80
C GLU A 440 10.54 -17.22 4.61
N ALA A 441 11.30 -18.30 4.44
CA ALA A 441 12.27 -18.42 3.35
C ALA A 441 11.58 -18.44 1.98
N LYS A 442 12.24 -17.84 0.98
CA LYS A 442 11.82 -17.94 -0.41
C LYS A 442 12.04 -19.38 -0.90
N ILE A 443 10.97 -20.05 -1.33
CA ILE A 443 11.00 -21.43 -1.84
C ILE A 443 10.39 -21.52 -3.25
N SER A 444 10.73 -22.57 -4.00
CA SER A 444 10.15 -22.90 -5.31
C SER A 444 9.09 -24.01 -5.24
N GLY A 445 8.79 -24.52 -4.05
CA GLY A 445 7.88 -25.62 -3.82
C GLY A 445 8.37 -26.50 -2.67
N ALA A 446 7.79 -27.69 -2.51
CA ALA A 446 8.21 -28.66 -1.52
C ALA A 446 8.45 -30.05 -2.13
N SER A 447 9.52 -30.71 -1.69
CA SER A 447 9.79 -32.10 -2.08
C SER A 447 8.68 -33.03 -1.60
N LYS A 448 8.46 -34.18 -2.27
CA LYS A 448 7.45 -35.15 -1.84
C LYS A 448 7.64 -35.61 -0.38
N PRO A 449 8.87 -35.92 0.08
CA PRO A 449 9.12 -36.19 1.50
C PRO A 449 8.76 -35.01 2.41
N SER A 450 9.09 -33.76 2.03
CA SER A 450 8.71 -32.57 2.79
C SER A 450 7.20 -32.41 2.89
N VAL A 451 6.44 -32.66 1.82
CA VAL A 451 4.97 -32.64 1.86
C VAL A 451 4.43 -33.68 2.84
N ASP A 452 5.02 -34.87 2.88
CA ASP A 452 4.63 -35.92 3.83
C ASP A 452 5.01 -35.55 5.28
N ASP A 453 6.12 -34.86 5.48
CA ASP A 453 6.51 -34.31 6.79
C ASP A 453 5.59 -33.18 7.23
N ILE A 454 5.26 -32.23 6.34
CA ILE A 454 4.31 -31.14 6.62
C ILE A 454 3.00 -31.73 7.15
N LYS A 455 2.44 -32.75 6.48
CA LYS A 455 1.17 -33.38 6.88
C LYS A 455 1.18 -34.03 8.27
N LYS A 456 2.37 -34.39 8.79
CA LYS A 456 2.48 -34.92 10.17
C LYS A 456 2.24 -33.82 11.19
N TYR A 457 2.74 -32.62 10.93
CA TYR A 457 2.81 -31.51 11.89
C TYR A 457 1.76 -30.42 11.65
N ALA A 458 1.34 -30.21 10.40
CA ALA A 458 0.48 -29.12 9.97
C ALA A 458 -0.55 -29.59 8.93
N ASP A 459 -1.63 -28.83 8.80
CA ASP A 459 -2.63 -28.95 7.72
C ASP A 459 -2.75 -27.65 6.91
N THR A 460 -2.01 -26.63 7.32
CA THR A 460 -1.91 -25.32 6.67
C THR A 460 -0.45 -24.91 6.58
N VAL A 461 -0.08 -24.20 5.52
CA VAL A 461 1.24 -23.59 5.37
C VAL A 461 1.04 -22.10 5.11
N ARG A 462 1.84 -21.26 5.75
CA ARG A 462 1.92 -19.83 5.44
C ARG A 462 3.24 -19.58 4.72
N VAL A 463 3.17 -19.13 3.47
CA VAL A 463 4.34 -18.88 2.62
C VAL A 463 4.56 -17.38 2.40
N ASN A 464 5.83 -17.00 2.29
CA ASN A 464 6.20 -15.67 1.84
C ASN A 464 5.70 -15.41 0.41
N ARG A 465 5.14 -14.22 0.15
CA ARG A 465 4.64 -13.83 -1.19
C ARG A 465 5.69 -13.94 -2.30
N ASN A 466 6.99 -13.78 -1.97
CA ASN A 466 8.10 -13.94 -2.90
C ASN A 466 8.35 -15.40 -3.34
N SER A 467 7.78 -16.38 -2.63
CA SER A 467 7.77 -17.80 -3.04
C SER A 467 6.73 -18.09 -4.11
N VAL A 468 5.83 -17.12 -4.37
CA VAL A 468 4.68 -17.24 -5.29
C VAL A 468 4.89 -16.36 -6.51
N ALA A 469 4.93 -15.03 -6.33
CA ALA A 469 5.17 -14.08 -7.41
C ALA A 469 6.65 -13.75 -7.53
N GLN A 470 7.25 -14.09 -8.67
CA GLN A 470 8.69 -13.97 -8.88
C GLN A 470 9.00 -12.65 -9.57
N ILE A 471 9.73 -11.80 -8.84
CA ILE A 471 10.07 -10.45 -9.26
C ILE A 471 11.55 -10.41 -9.66
N ASN A 472 11.83 -9.86 -10.84
CA ASN A 472 13.18 -9.55 -11.31
C ASN A 472 13.21 -8.11 -11.83
N GLY A 473 14.15 -7.30 -11.32
CA GLY A 473 14.24 -5.89 -11.69
C GLY A 473 12.93 -5.12 -11.50
N TYR A 474 12.19 -5.41 -10.42
CA TYR A 474 10.85 -4.85 -10.10
C TYR A 474 9.67 -5.38 -10.94
N PHE A 475 9.92 -6.18 -11.99
CA PHE A 475 8.87 -6.74 -12.84
C PHE A 475 8.49 -8.16 -12.42
N LEU A 476 7.21 -8.49 -12.50
CA LEU A 476 6.73 -9.86 -12.39
C LEU A 476 7.17 -10.65 -13.61
N THR A 477 7.78 -11.81 -13.39
CA THR A 477 8.28 -12.67 -14.47
C THR A 477 7.51 -13.97 -14.59
N HIS A 478 7.13 -14.56 -13.46
CA HIS A 478 6.31 -15.77 -13.41
C HIS A 478 5.63 -15.93 -12.05
N PHE A 479 4.55 -16.72 -12.03
CA PHE A 479 4.03 -17.33 -10.80
C PHE A 479 4.60 -18.74 -10.67
N THR A 480 4.98 -19.13 -9.45
CA THR A 480 5.36 -20.51 -9.14
C THR A 480 4.12 -21.40 -8.97
N ASP A 481 4.33 -22.71 -8.98
CA ASP A 481 3.34 -23.72 -8.62
C ASP A 481 3.35 -24.05 -7.11
N THR A 482 4.02 -23.25 -6.27
CA THR A 482 4.11 -23.50 -4.82
C THR A 482 2.74 -23.62 -4.17
N VAL A 483 1.78 -22.76 -4.53
CA VAL A 483 0.43 -22.79 -3.94
C VAL A 483 -0.35 -24.01 -4.44
N SER A 484 -0.43 -24.20 -5.75
CA SER A 484 -1.19 -25.30 -6.34
C SER A 484 -0.64 -26.67 -5.95
N SER A 485 0.69 -26.85 -5.93
CA SER A 485 1.32 -28.12 -5.54
C SER A 485 1.05 -28.51 -4.07
N LEU A 486 0.99 -27.54 -3.15
CA LEU A 486 0.59 -27.77 -1.77
C LEU A 486 -0.91 -28.07 -1.65
N GLN A 487 -1.75 -27.34 -2.39
CA GLN A 487 -3.20 -27.56 -2.43
C GLN A 487 -3.57 -28.93 -3.01
N ASP A 488 -2.86 -29.40 -4.04
CA ASP A 488 -3.01 -30.75 -4.61
C ASP A 488 -2.68 -31.84 -3.57
N ALA A 489 -1.82 -31.51 -2.60
CA ALA A 489 -1.56 -32.34 -1.45
C ALA A 489 -2.60 -32.17 -0.31
N ASN A 490 -3.67 -31.42 -0.51
CA ASN A 490 -4.70 -31.11 0.50
C ASN A 490 -4.14 -30.34 1.71
N ILE A 491 -3.23 -29.40 1.45
CA ILE A 491 -2.70 -28.44 2.43
C ILE A 491 -3.27 -27.06 2.11
N THR A 492 -3.85 -26.39 3.10
CA THR A 492 -4.32 -25.00 2.98
C THR A 492 -3.13 -24.04 2.90
N VAL A 493 -3.15 -23.04 2.02
CA VAL A 493 -2.02 -22.12 1.83
C VAL A 493 -2.41 -20.67 2.09
N PHE A 494 -1.77 -20.08 3.10
CA PHE A 494 -1.83 -18.65 3.37
C PHE A 494 -0.63 -17.94 2.73
N VAL A 495 -0.86 -16.77 2.13
CA VAL A 495 0.17 -16.01 1.44
C VAL A 495 0.25 -14.59 1.99
N GLY A 496 1.46 -14.09 2.21
CA GLY A 496 1.68 -12.69 2.57
C GLY A 496 3.14 -12.38 2.89
N VAL A 497 3.45 -11.25 3.52
CA VAL A 497 2.52 -10.19 3.94
C VAL A 497 2.25 -9.22 2.79
N LEU A 498 0.98 -8.93 2.50
CA LEU A 498 0.56 -7.91 1.55
C LEU A 498 0.56 -6.52 2.21
N LYS A 499 0.96 -5.50 1.44
CA LYS A 499 1.20 -4.14 1.95
C LYS A 499 0.83 -3.09 0.90
N ASN A 500 0.22 -2.00 1.33
CA ASN A 500 -0.29 -0.97 0.42
C ASN A 500 0.80 -0.06 -0.16
N GLU A 501 1.94 0.13 0.52
CA GLU A 501 2.93 1.09 0.05
C GLU A 501 3.49 0.68 -1.32
N PHE A 502 3.42 1.56 -2.30
CA PHE A 502 3.75 1.23 -3.70
C PHE A 502 5.17 0.66 -3.90
N MET A 503 6.13 1.04 -3.04
CA MET A 503 7.49 0.49 -3.07
C MET A 503 7.56 -1.01 -2.71
N ASN A 504 6.50 -1.55 -2.10
CA ASN A 504 6.36 -2.98 -1.82
C ASN A 504 5.73 -3.75 -2.99
N LEU A 505 5.29 -3.08 -4.07
CA LEU A 505 4.59 -3.69 -5.19
C LEU A 505 5.52 -3.86 -6.39
N GLY A 506 5.40 -4.99 -7.10
CA GLY A 506 5.98 -5.11 -8.44
C GLY A 506 5.27 -4.19 -9.43
N PHE A 507 5.96 -3.77 -10.49
CA PHE A 507 5.43 -2.78 -11.43
C PHE A 507 4.19 -3.25 -12.20
N ASP A 508 4.03 -4.56 -12.42
CA ASP A 508 2.86 -5.13 -13.08
C ASP A 508 1.57 -4.99 -12.23
N TYR A 509 1.69 -4.61 -10.95
CA TYR A 509 0.54 -4.21 -10.12
C TYR A 509 0.17 -2.74 -10.29
N PHE A 510 0.91 -1.95 -11.08
CA PHE A 510 0.68 -0.53 -11.32
C PHE A 510 0.56 0.29 -10.03
N ALA A 511 1.38 -0.05 -9.03
CA ALA A 511 1.35 0.57 -7.71
C ALA A 511 -0.04 0.53 -7.02
N ASP A 512 -0.89 -0.42 -7.41
CA ASP A 512 -2.24 -0.61 -6.87
C ASP A 512 -2.32 -1.90 -6.04
N PRO A 513 -2.46 -1.82 -4.70
CA PRO A 513 -2.53 -3.00 -3.85
C PRO A 513 -3.79 -3.85 -4.11
N THR A 514 -4.85 -3.27 -4.68
CA THR A 514 -6.05 -4.01 -5.05
C THR A 514 -5.76 -4.99 -6.19
N VAL A 515 -4.87 -4.63 -7.11
CA VAL A 515 -4.41 -5.53 -8.19
C VAL A 515 -3.57 -6.68 -7.61
N GLU A 516 -2.73 -6.43 -6.59
CA GLU A 516 -2.01 -7.51 -5.88
C GLU A 516 -3.01 -8.47 -5.20
N ILE A 517 -4.02 -7.96 -4.50
CA ILE A 517 -5.08 -8.78 -3.87
C ILE A 517 -5.86 -9.60 -4.91
N ALA A 518 -6.28 -8.99 -6.01
CA ALA A 518 -6.95 -9.68 -7.11
C ALA A 518 -6.05 -10.78 -7.70
N THR A 519 -4.76 -10.52 -7.82
CA THR A 519 -3.77 -11.50 -8.32
C THR A 519 -3.66 -12.71 -7.41
N TYR A 520 -3.46 -12.50 -6.11
CA TYR A 520 -3.36 -13.61 -5.16
C TYR A 520 -4.67 -14.38 -4.98
N THR A 521 -5.81 -13.73 -5.25
CA THR A 521 -7.14 -14.35 -5.20
C THR A 521 -7.44 -15.17 -6.44
N LEU A 522 -7.26 -14.61 -7.64
CA LEU A 522 -7.83 -15.16 -8.87
C LEU A 522 -6.82 -15.91 -9.74
N ALA A 523 -5.53 -15.53 -9.70
CA ALA A 523 -4.49 -16.18 -10.47
C ALA A 523 -3.73 -17.21 -9.63
N VAL A 524 -3.41 -16.86 -8.38
CA VAL A 524 -2.69 -17.76 -7.46
C VAL A 524 -3.63 -18.71 -6.71
N LEU A 525 -4.89 -18.28 -6.48
CA LEU A 525 -5.88 -19.05 -5.71
C LEU A 525 -5.45 -19.35 -4.27
N ALA A 526 -4.85 -18.37 -3.58
CA ALA A 526 -4.49 -18.51 -2.16
C ALA A 526 -5.74 -18.79 -1.30
N ASP A 527 -5.61 -19.58 -0.23
CA ASP A 527 -6.71 -19.85 0.70
C ASP A 527 -6.87 -18.75 1.77
N GLY A 528 -5.80 -17.97 2.02
CA GLY A 528 -5.78 -16.86 2.96
C GLY A 528 -4.76 -15.81 2.56
N LEU A 529 -5.11 -14.54 2.73
CA LEU A 529 -4.24 -13.39 2.50
C LEU A 529 -3.85 -12.79 3.85
N VAL A 530 -2.56 -12.78 4.14
CA VAL A 530 -1.99 -12.14 5.33
C VAL A 530 -1.61 -10.70 4.97
N THR A 531 -2.20 -9.69 5.63
CA THR A 531 -2.06 -8.27 5.24
C THR A 531 -1.92 -7.33 6.43
N ASP A 532 -1.16 -6.25 6.24
CA ASP A 532 -1.08 -5.12 7.17
C ASP A 532 -2.31 -4.20 7.08
N ASN A 533 -3.08 -4.29 5.97
CA ASN A 533 -4.18 -3.40 5.59
C ASN A 533 -5.46 -4.22 5.27
N PRO A 534 -6.16 -4.78 6.28
CA PRO A 534 -7.37 -5.58 6.05
C PRO A 534 -8.49 -4.80 5.35
N ALA A 535 -8.57 -3.48 5.54
CA ALA A 535 -9.57 -2.62 4.90
C ALA A 535 -9.54 -2.70 3.37
N THR A 536 -8.35 -2.71 2.77
CA THR A 536 -8.18 -2.76 1.30
C THR A 536 -8.67 -4.09 0.75
N ALA A 537 -8.33 -5.21 1.41
CA ALA A 537 -8.85 -6.53 1.02
C ALA A 537 -10.38 -6.61 1.18
N ALA A 538 -10.92 -6.13 2.29
CA ALA A 538 -12.36 -6.14 2.52
C ALA A 538 -13.11 -5.24 1.53
N SER A 539 -12.53 -4.10 1.12
CA SER A 539 -13.08 -3.21 0.08
C SER A 539 -13.21 -3.95 -1.25
N TYR A 540 -12.13 -4.62 -1.70
CA TYR A 540 -12.15 -5.43 -2.92
C TYR A 540 -13.20 -6.54 -2.88
N PHE A 541 -13.27 -7.31 -1.79
CA PHE A 541 -14.19 -8.44 -1.68
C PHE A 541 -15.67 -8.04 -1.47
N ARG A 542 -15.94 -6.80 -1.05
CA ARG A 542 -17.30 -6.22 -1.06
C ARG A 542 -17.72 -5.75 -2.45
N SER A 543 -16.74 -5.54 -3.34
CA SER A 543 -16.98 -5.09 -4.70
C SER A 543 -17.51 -6.22 -5.59
N PRO A 544 -18.37 -5.92 -6.58
CA PRO A 544 -18.80 -6.90 -7.56
C PRO A 544 -17.63 -7.45 -8.40
N CYS A 545 -16.53 -6.70 -8.52
CA CYS A 545 -15.36 -7.12 -9.28
C CYS A 545 -14.53 -8.23 -8.61
N SER A 546 -14.89 -8.63 -7.38
CA SER A 546 -14.35 -9.85 -6.78
C SER A 546 -15.04 -11.13 -7.27
N ASP A 547 -16.23 -11.03 -7.89
CA ASP A 547 -16.96 -12.16 -8.44
C ASP A 547 -16.81 -12.25 -9.97
N MET A 548 -15.91 -13.13 -10.42
CA MET A 548 -15.65 -13.37 -11.85
C MET A 548 -16.84 -14.01 -12.60
N LYS A 549 -17.89 -14.45 -11.90
CA LYS A 549 -19.12 -14.96 -12.54
C LYS A 549 -19.99 -13.82 -13.07
N LEU A 550 -19.79 -12.60 -12.60
CA LEU A 550 -20.53 -11.44 -13.06
C LEU A 550 -19.94 -10.92 -14.36
N ASN A 551 -20.80 -10.72 -15.36
CA ASN A 551 -20.41 -10.13 -16.64
C ASN A 551 -20.42 -8.59 -16.53
N LEU A 552 -19.36 -8.05 -15.93
CA LEU A 552 -19.19 -6.60 -15.75
C LEU A 552 -18.52 -5.97 -16.97
N SER A 553 -18.84 -4.71 -17.25
CA SER A 553 -18.19 -3.93 -18.33
C SER A 553 -16.73 -3.59 -18.02
N TYR A 554 -16.36 -3.59 -16.75
CA TYR A 554 -15.01 -3.42 -16.25
C TYR A 554 -14.80 -4.29 -15.02
N THR A 555 -13.60 -4.86 -14.86
CA THR A 555 -13.19 -5.57 -13.65
C THR A 555 -11.71 -5.33 -13.37
N ILE A 556 -11.32 -5.41 -12.10
CA ILE A 556 -9.91 -5.39 -11.69
C ILE A 556 -9.33 -6.77 -11.98
N LEU A 557 -8.42 -6.84 -12.96
CA LEU A 557 -7.81 -8.07 -13.41
C LEU A 557 -6.51 -8.37 -12.66
N PRO A 558 -6.17 -9.66 -12.46
CA PRO A 558 -4.85 -10.07 -12.00
C PRO A 558 -3.73 -9.54 -12.89
N ALA A 559 -2.61 -9.16 -12.26
CA ALA A 559 -1.38 -8.90 -12.98
C ALA A 559 -0.95 -10.14 -13.76
N GLN A 560 -0.48 -9.93 -14.98
CA GLN A 560 0.00 -10.98 -15.87
C GLN A 560 1.53 -10.96 -15.87
N PRO A 561 2.21 -11.94 -15.26
CA PRO A 561 3.67 -11.98 -15.24
C PRO A 561 4.24 -11.93 -16.67
N GLY A 562 5.26 -11.10 -16.86
CA GLY A 562 5.91 -10.90 -18.15
C GLY A 562 5.23 -9.87 -19.06
N ALA A 563 4.04 -9.35 -18.72
CA ALA A 563 3.34 -8.40 -19.58
C ALA A 563 4.16 -7.12 -19.81
N LEU A 564 4.71 -6.52 -18.75
CA LEU A 564 5.58 -5.34 -18.89
C LEU A 564 6.97 -5.72 -19.42
N VAL A 565 7.49 -6.88 -19.05
CA VAL A 565 8.79 -7.38 -19.53
C VAL A 565 8.83 -7.52 -21.05
N ASN A 566 7.73 -7.98 -21.66
CA ASN A 566 7.65 -8.16 -23.11
C ASN A 566 7.66 -6.83 -23.89
N LEU A 567 7.45 -5.70 -23.22
CA LEU A 567 7.57 -4.36 -23.80
C LEU A 567 9.01 -3.83 -23.71
N ALA A 568 9.87 -4.45 -22.89
CA ALA A 568 11.24 -4.01 -22.71
C ALA A 568 12.14 -4.49 -23.85
N SER A 569 13.17 -3.71 -24.17
CA SER A 569 14.20 -4.10 -25.13
C SER A 569 14.90 -5.40 -24.70
N PRO A 570 15.28 -6.30 -25.64
CA PRO A 570 16.00 -7.52 -25.30
C PRO A 570 17.27 -7.22 -24.48
N GLY A 571 17.40 -7.88 -23.32
CA GLY A 571 18.54 -7.69 -22.41
C GLY A 571 18.43 -6.49 -21.46
N ALA A 572 17.30 -5.76 -21.45
CA ALA A 572 17.08 -4.64 -20.53
C ALA A 572 16.87 -5.07 -19.07
N LEU A 573 16.52 -6.33 -18.82
CA LEU A 573 16.40 -6.87 -17.47
C LEU A 573 17.74 -7.37 -16.93
N ALA A 574 17.91 -7.22 -15.62
CA ALA A 574 18.99 -7.88 -14.89
C ALA A 574 18.92 -9.41 -15.11
N PRO A 575 20.07 -10.12 -15.13
CA PRO A 575 20.08 -11.58 -15.19
C PRO A 575 19.18 -12.17 -14.11
N ALA A 576 18.41 -13.19 -14.46
CA ALA A 576 17.56 -13.88 -13.50
C ALA A 576 18.43 -14.40 -12.33
N GLY A 577 17.97 -14.16 -11.11
CA GLY A 577 18.59 -14.73 -9.92
C GLY A 577 18.52 -16.26 -9.92
N ALA A 578 19.31 -16.90 -9.08
CA ALA A 578 19.22 -18.34 -8.87
C ALA A 578 17.78 -18.73 -8.47
N PRO A 579 17.26 -19.87 -8.98
CA PRO A 579 15.96 -20.38 -8.54
C PRO A 579 15.94 -20.51 -7.02
N ALA A 580 14.78 -20.22 -6.42
CA ALA A 580 14.58 -20.48 -5.01
C ALA A 580 14.75 -21.98 -4.72
N PRO A 581 15.32 -22.37 -3.57
CA PRO A 581 15.47 -23.78 -3.22
C PRO A 581 14.12 -24.47 -3.04
N LEU A 582 14.08 -25.76 -3.34
CA LEU A 582 12.95 -26.62 -3.02
C LEU A 582 13.03 -26.99 -1.54
N LEU A 583 11.93 -26.86 -0.79
CA LEU A 583 11.86 -27.25 0.62
C LEU A 583 12.21 -28.74 0.78
N GLN A 584 13.15 -29.04 1.67
CA GLN A 584 13.65 -30.37 2.01
C GLN A 584 13.17 -30.82 3.40
N PRO A 585 13.23 -32.11 3.74
CA PRO A 585 12.81 -32.61 5.06
C PRO A 585 13.49 -31.91 6.24
N ALA A 586 14.76 -31.55 6.08
CA ALA A 586 15.54 -30.85 7.10
C ALA A 586 15.05 -29.41 7.36
N ASP A 587 14.28 -28.84 6.43
CA ASP A 587 13.68 -27.51 6.57
C ASP A 587 12.28 -27.57 7.22
N VAL A 588 11.76 -28.78 7.47
CA VAL A 588 10.43 -29.01 8.04
C VAL A 588 10.51 -29.65 9.42
N VAL A 589 11.47 -30.57 9.63
CA VAL A 589 11.54 -31.39 10.84
C VAL A 589 12.62 -30.88 11.78
N ASP A 590 12.18 -30.42 12.95
CA ASP A 590 13.01 -29.84 14.00
C ASP A 590 13.32 -30.86 15.09
N PRO A 591 14.46 -30.71 15.79
CA PRO A 591 14.73 -31.46 16.99
C PRO A 591 13.64 -31.27 18.06
N PRO A 592 13.40 -32.27 18.92
CA PRO A 592 12.48 -32.13 20.04
C PRO A 592 12.81 -30.92 20.92
N LEU A 593 11.78 -30.24 21.39
CA LEU A 593 11.94 -29.11 22.31
C LEU A 593 12.70 -29.57 23.58
N PRO A 594 13.71 -28.79 24.03
CA PRO A 594 14.41 -29.09 25.27
C PRO A 594 13.45 -28.92 26.46
N PRO A 595 13.66 -29.63 27.58
CA PRO A 595 12.84 -29.45 28.76
C PRO A 595 13.05 -28.04 29.33
N VAL A 596 11.95 -27.40 29.73
CA VAL A 596 12.00 -26.13 30.45
C VAL A 596 12.54 -26.40 31.85
N LYS A 597 13.85 -26.27 32.05
CA LYS A 597 14.45 -26.29 33.38
C LYS A 597 14.16 -24.95 34.03
N ALA A 598 13.44 -24.94 35.15
CA ALA A 598 13.13 -23.71 35.87
C ALA A 598 14.44 -22.98 36.25
N VAL A 599 14.70 -21.84 35.60
CA VAL A 599 15.75 -20.89 36.00
C VAL A 599 15.05 -19.58 36.34
N ILE A 600 14.17 -19.59 37.34
CA ILE A 600 13.80 -18.44 38.16
C ILE A 600 13.20 -19.02 39.44
N ALA A 601 13.91 -18.85 40.56
CA ALA A 601 13.35 -19.07 41.89
C ALA A 601 12.28 -18.01 42.17
N ALA A 602 11.23 -18.44 42.85
CA ALA A 602 10.16 -17.58 43.34
C ALA A 602 10.74 -16.53 44.30
N ASP A 603 10.72 -15.26 43.90
CA ASP A 603 10.72 -14.12 44.82
C ASP A 603 9.71 -13.11 44.28
N ALA A 604 8.44 -13.34 44.61
CA ALA A 604 7.43 -12.29 44.60
C ALA A 604 7.53 -11.55 45.94
N PRO A 605 7.84 -10.24 45.98
CA PRO A 605 7.62 -9.47 47.19
C PRO A 605 6.16 -8.98 47.22
N ALA A 606 5.48 -9.24 48.33
CA ALA A 606 4.23 -8.60 48.70
C ALA A 606 4.43 -7.07 48.92
N PRO A 607 3.37 -6.24 48.81
CA PRO A 607 3.50 -4.79 48.80
C PRO A 607 3.80 -4.24 50.20
N GLY A 608 4.88 -3.47 50.33
CA GLY A 608 5.29 -2.85 51.59
C GLY A 608 5.92 -1.47 51.39
N ALA A 609 5.24 -0.47 51.93
CA ALA A 609 5.67 0.84 52.42
C ALA A 609 6.58 1.73 51.55
N ALA A 610 6.06 2.94 51.29
CA ALA A 610 6.77 4.07 50.73
C ALA A 610 7.96 4.50 51.61
N ASP A 611 9.11 4.73 50.97
CA ASP A 611 10.17 5.56 51.53
C ASP A 611 10.54 6.68 50.55
N ASN A 612 10.25 7.90 51.01
CA ASN A 612 10.68 9.15 50.42
C ASN A 612 12.19 9.30 50.57
N THR A 613 12.94 9.29 49.47
CA THR A 613 14.21 10.02 49.41
C THR A 613 14.39 10.69 48.05
N SER A 614 14.28 12.01 48.09
CA SER A 614 14.68 12.94 47.04
C SER A 614 16.18 12.87 46.81
N SER A 615 16.62 12.70 45.57
CA SER A 615 17.94 13.16 45.14
C SER A 615 17.85 13.76 43.74
N ALA A 616 18.46 14.93 43.63
CA ALA A 616 18.24 15.92 42.60
C ALA A 616 18.95 15.56 41.28
N PHE A 617 18.32 16.01 40.20
CA PHE A 617 18.89 16.12 38.86
C PHE A 617 20.22 16.88 38.86
N SER A 618 21.20 16.33 38.14
CA SER A 618 22.23 17.13 37.48
C SER A 618 22.24 16.80 35.99
N SER A 619 21.89 17.82 35.21
CA SER A 619 21.97 17.86 33.76
C SER A 619 23.43 17.93 33.32
N SER A 620 23.83 17.06 32.40
CA SER A 620 24.98 17.34 31.54
C SER A 620 24.55 17.23 30.09
N ALA A 621 24.45 18.39 29.47
CA ALA A 621 24.26 18.56 28.04
C ALA A 621 25.58 18.21 27.34
N GLY A 622 25.54 17.27 26.41
CA GLY A 622 26.65 16.92 25.54
C GLY A 622 26.11 16.66 24.14
N ASN A 623 26.35 17.62 23.25
CA ASN A 623 25.98 17.60 21.84
C ASN A 623 26.49 16.34 21.12
N GLY A 624 25.61 15.77 20.29
CA GLY A 624 25.94 14.72 19.32
C GLY A 624 24.93 14.74 18.18
N LEU A 625 24.98 15.80 17.36
CA LEU A 625 24.35 15.85 16.05
C LEU A 625 24.89 14.71 15.17
N LEU A 626 24.00 13.98 14.49
CA LEU A 626 24.05 13.65 13.05
C LEU A 626 22.97 12.61 12.72
N TRP A 627 22.40 12.74 11.52
CA TRP A 627 21.45 11.90 10.78
C TRP A 627 20.08 12.54 10.55
N ALA A 628 20.10 13.56 9.69
CA ALA A 628 19.00 13.95 8.80
C ALA A 628 19.49 13.76 7.35
N GLY A 629 18.67 13.09 6.54
CA GLY A 629 18.93 12.75 5.13
C GLY A 629 18.35 11.35 4.90
N ILE A 630 17.30 11.13 4.10
CA ILE A 630 16.97 11.72 2.80
C ILE A 630 15.45 11.89 2.74
N ALA A 631 14.98 13.14 2.62
CA ALA A 631 13.59 13.48 2.27
C ALA A 631 13.58 14.87 1.64
N ALA A 632 14.26 15.02 0.51
CA ALA A 632 14.20 16.23 -0.32
C ALA A 632 14.81 15.93 -1.68
N LEU A 633 14.00 15.43 -2.61
CA LEU A 633 14.16 15.54 -4.06
C LEU A 633 13.02 14.74 -4.71
N LEU A 634 11.80 15.29 -4.69
CA LEU A 634 10.68 14.85 -5.55
C LEU A 634 9.53 15.88 -5.63
N SER A 635 9.77 17.13 -5.23
CA SER A 635 8.80 18.21 -5.32
C SER A 635 9.39 19.34 -6.15
N LEU A 636 9.47 19.15 -7.47
CA LEU A 636 9.60 20.19 -8.51
C LEU A 636 9.84 19.50 -9.87
N THR A 637 8.85 18.74 -10.37
CA THR A 637 8.64 18.43 -11.81
C THR A 637 7.39 17.55 -11.95
N PHE A 638 6.26 18.00 -11.41
CA PHE A 638 4.94 17.41 -11.71
C PHE A 638 3.96 18.55 -11.92
N LEU A 639 4.22 19.31 -12.97
CA LEU A 639 3.37 20.31 -13.61
C LEU A 639 4.29 21.03 -14.59
N HIS A 640 4.51 20.40 -15.74
CA HIS A 640 4.56 21.12 -17.01
C HIS A 640 3.40 20.53 -17.82
#